data_AF-A0A9D8AWB5-F1
#
_entry.id   AF-A0A9D8AWB5-F1
#
_cell.length_a   1.000
_cell.length_b   1.000
_cell.length_c   1.000
_cell.angle_alpha   90.00
_cell.angle_beta   90.00
_cell.angle_gamma   90.00
#
_symmetry.space_group_name_H-M   'P 1'
#
loop_
_entity.id
_entity.type
_entity.pdbx_description
1 polymer ?
#
loop_
_entity_poly.entity_id
_entity_poly.type
_entity_poly.pdbx_seq_one_letter_code
_entity_poly.pdbx_strand_id
1 'polypeptide(L)'
;MTAQGFSQPLGKRYLLREPLGAGGMGTVYRAIDRLTGDTVALKRVFLPPDQLAFASRSGHTDASLALAQEFRTLASLHHPHVIRVLDYGFDQARQPFYTMDLLEDARSIVVAGQDQSQDTKVSLLVQALQALAYLHRRGILHRDLKPGNVLVPSADRRVRVLDFGVSVTTSRTMEYLTQTTAGTLTYMAPELFQGAPVTVASDLYAVGVMAYELFAGRHPFDTSNVAVLLYDILSKPADLRSIGLGTDLAQVLERLLAKRREDRYGDAGQVIRDLCAATGCPLPPETVEIRESYLQAARFVGREAELAQLSGALDDALSGRGSAWLVGGESGVGKSRLLDELRTLALVRGAQVTRGQAAREGGSPYHLWRGTLRWTALTADLAPEEASVLKSLVPDIADLVGHEVADAPSLDPQAAKERFTQVASEVFGRQDRPLVVLLEDLHWVGSESLVLLEGLSRGVVGRPLLLIGSYRDDERPDLPDSLPQPGQVLKLRRLSKESIAELSASMLGPAGSREPVVDLLQRETGGNPFFLVETVRALAEETGQLDLVGVMTLPASVFAQGVRRLIQRRLHRVPEGARPLLQLAAVAGKDLDLDLLHALCPQVDLDGWLAACADVAVLEVEGGQWRFSHDRLREGTVDALSEVERPGLHRRVAEAIERVYPHAPEQVARLAYHWEQAGDGGKAATYLSHAGDQARLVYAHEEAIDLYGRALPLLEAQGEHERAARTLMKLGLTYHAAFDFRRAREAYQRGFAAWQRTGGTRPPTAHPPAPHALRVCLDAPSTLDPAMCSDVDSGQVIEQLFLGLVDWSPEMEVLPQVARSWEVSEGGRTYVFHLRDDARWTDGMPLAAADFEYAWKRVLDPTAALRLAELLYDVKGARAYHHGQMSDRDRVGVRALDPGTLLVELEAPAAYFLYLLANPAAYAVPRHAIEAFGPAWIEMDAIVTSGPFVLEAWERGVSLTLRRSGVPNAPGRGNVQRVEMSLRTDRPGRLAMYEAGDLDVLHLDGFATAEIDFRPRAGLSLRACPATLPASLCPMIPSGRGISWPGPVTREVAACPLCRP
;
A
#
# COMPACT_ATOMS: atom_id res chain seq x y z
N MET A 1 28.72 11.82 -13.30
CA MET A 1 29.12 10.73 -14.22
C MET A 1 28.09 9.63 -14.09
N THR A 2 27.43 9.30 -15.20
CA THR A 2 26.21 8.50 -15.30
C THR A 2 26.47 7.00 -15.15
N ALA A 3 25.87 6.39 -14.13
CA ALA A 3 25.84 4.95 -13.88
C ALA A 3 24.89 4.20 -14.85
N GLN A 4 25.17 4.30 -16.15
CA GLN A 4 24.62 3.37 -17.14
C GLN A 4 25.63 2.23 -17.32
N GLY A 5 25.48 1.17 -16.53
CA GLY A 5 26.31 -0.02 -16.66
C GLY A 5 25.89 -1.09 -15.67
N PHE A 6 25.32 -2.19 -16.19
CA PHE A 6 24.74 -3.33 -15.48
C PHE A 6 23.38 -3.09 -14.81
N SER A 7 22.31 -3.33 -15.56
CA SER A 7 20.98 -3.66 -15.02
C SER A 7 20.46 -4.93 -15.72
N GLN A 8 20.64 -6.09 -15.09
CA GLN A 8 20.08 -7.36 -15.58
C GLN A 8 18.83 -7.71 -14.77
N PRO A 9 17.65 -7.90 -15.39
CA PRO A 9 16.47 -8.33 -14.65
C PRO A 9 16.57 -9.81 -14.25
N LEU A 10 16.24 -10.13 -13.00
CA LEU A 10 15.99 -11.49 -12.52
C LEU A 10 14.48 -11.68 -12.35
N GLY A 11 13.87 -12.38 -13.31
CA GLY A 11 12.42 -12.35 -13.50
C GLY A 11 11.96 -10.96 -13.94
N LYS A 12 10.79 -10.49 -13.49
CA LYS A 12 10.30 -9.12 -13.73
C LYS A 12 10.41 -8.20 -12.50
N ARG A 13 10.75 -8.76 -11.32
CA ARG A 13 10.75 -8.06 -10.02
C ARG A 13 12.09 -7.46 -9.62
N TYR A 14 13.19 -8.21 -9.71
CA TYR A 14 14.48 -7.73 -9.21
C TYR A 14 15.37 -7.22 -10.34
N LEU A 15 15.87 -6.00 -10.22
CA LEU A 15 16.89 -5.44 -11.12
C LEU A 15 18.27 -5.60 -10.48
N LEU A 16 19.08 -6.52 -10.99
CA LEU A 16 20.44 -6.74 -10.53
C LEU A 16 21.33 -5.58 -10.97
N ARG A 17 22.09 -5.02 -10.02
CA ARG A 17 23.10 -3.98 -10.21
C ARG A 17 24.49 -4.61 -10.13
N GLU A 18 25.42 -3.99 -9.44
CA GLU A 18 26.79 -4.50 -9.29
C GLU A 18 26.87 -5.78 -8.42
N PRO A 19 27.79 -6.71 -8.75
CA PRO A 19 28.09 -7.84 -7.88
C PRO A 19 28.82 -7.36 -6.61
N LEU A 20 28.37 -7.82 -5.45
CA LEU A 20 28.97 -7.54 -4.13
C LEU A 20 30.02 -8.59 -3.76
N GLY A 21 29.89 -9.82 -4.28
CA GLY A 21 30.84 -10.91 -4.05
C GLY A 21 30.48 -12.17 -4.84
N ALA A 22 31.48 -12.99 -5.14
CA ALA A 22 31.31 -14.26 -5.84
C ALA A 22 32.11 -15.38 -5.14
N GLY A 23 31.53 -16.58 -5.07
CA GLY A 23 32.17 -17.76 -4.49
C GLY A 23 31.66 -19.07 -5.12
N GLY A 24 32.19 -20.20 -4.67
CA GLY A 24 31.89 -21.52 -5.26
C GLY A 24 30.41 -21.94 -5.22
N MET A 25 29.59 -21.31 -4.36
CA MET A 25 28.17 -21.61 -4.21
C MET A 25 27.23 -20.61 -4.88
N GLY A 26 27.75 -19.51 -5.46
CA GLY A 26 26.87 -18.45 -5.95
C GLY A 26 27.52 -17.07 -6.12
N THR A 27 26.69 -16.12 -6.56
CA THR A 27 27.07 -14.70 -6.66
C THR A 27 26.03 -13.84 -5.95
N VAL A 28 26.51 -12.86 -5.19
CA VAL A 28 25.69 -11.87 -4.48
C VAL A 28 25.72 -10.56 -5.26
N TYR A 29 24.55 -9.96 -5.47
CA TYR A 29 24.36 -8.70 -6.19
C TYR A 29 23.67 -7.68 -5.30
N ARG A 30 24.00 -6.39 -5.47
CA ARG A 30 23.08 -5.32 -5.10
C ARG A 30 21.91 -5.40 -6.07
N ALA A 31 20.67 -5.35 -5.58
CA ALA A 31 19.47 -5.43 -6.42
C ALA A 31 18.42 -4.41 -5.97
N ILE A 32 17.60 -3.94 -6.91
CA ILE A 32 16.42 -3.12 -6.61
C ILE A 32 15.18 -4.00 -6.77
N ASP A 33 14.35 -4.06 -5.74
CA ASP A 33 13.02 -4.65 -5.84
C ASP A 33 12.08 -3.64 -6.50
N ARG A 34 11.63 -3.90 -7.73
CA ARG A 34 10.73 -2.99 -8.46
C ARG A 34 9.33 -2.88 -7.85
N LEU A 35 8.95 -3.79 -6.95
CA LEU A 35 7.65 -3.77 -6.29
C LEU A 35 7.63 -2.80 -5.11
N THR A 36 8.71 -2.78 -4.31
CA THR A 36 8.82 -1.94 -3.11
C THR A 36 9.66 -0.68 -3.33
N GLY A 37 10.56 -0.70 -4.31
CA GLY A 37 11.57 0.33 -4.53
C GLY A 37 12.85 0.13 -3.70
N ASP A 38 12.87 -0.85 -2.79
CA ASP A 38 13.98 -1.04 -1.86
C ASP A 38 15.22 -1.63 -2.52
N THR A 39 16.38 -1.27 -1.97
CA THR A 39 17.66 -1.90 -2.34
C THR A 39 17.96 -3.05 -1.40
N VAL A 40 18.21 -4.23 -1.96
CA VAL A 40 18.47 -5.48 -1.23
C VAL A 40 19.77 -6.15 -1.70
N ALA A 41 20.33 -7.03 -0.88
CA ALA A 41 21.36 -7.97 -1.32
C ALA A 41 20.70 -9.25 -1.83
N LEU A 42 20.92 -9.61 -3.10
CA LEU A 42 20.36 -10.82 -3.71
C LEU A 42 21.46 -11.83 -3.99
N LYS A 43 21.39 -13.02 -3.39
CA LYS A 43 22.29 -14.14 -3.68
C LYS A 43 21.63 -15.14 -4.63
N ARG A 44 22.28 -15.39 -5.76
CA ARG A 44 21.96 -16.50 -6.66
C ARG A 44 22.80 -17.71 -6.28
N VAL A 45 22.16 -18.85 -6.06
CA VAL A 45 22.84 -20.11 -5.74
C VAL A 45 22.96 -20.91 -7.04
N PHE A 46 24.15 -21.46 -7.30
CA PHE A 46 24.37 -22.29 -8.49
C PHE A 46 24.28 -23.78 -8.13
N LEU A 47 23.21 -24.43 -8.59
CA LEU A 47 23.07 -25.88 -8.51
C LEU A 47 23.42 -26.53 -9.85
N PRO A 48 24.12 -27.68 -9.85
CA PRO A 48 24.43 -28.40 -11.08
C PRO A 48 23.16 -29.06 -11.68
N PRO A 49 23.12 -29.28 -13.02
CA PRO A 49 21.90 -29.67 -13.73
C PRO A 49 21.26 -30.98 -13.30
N ASP A 50 22.05 -31.92 -12.79
CA ASP A 50 21.63 -33.21 -12.25
C ASP A 50 20.82 -33.07 -10.94
N GLN A 51 21.07 -32.02 -10.16
CA GLN A 51 20.27 -31.66 -8.98
C GLN A 51 19.02 -30.83 -9.33
N LEU A 52 18.94 -30.30 -10.56
CA LEU A 52 17.79 -29.57 -11.09
C LEU A 52 16.79 -30.48 -11.84
N ALA A 53 17.21 -31.69 -12.24
CA ALA A 53 16.42 -32.61 -13.03
C ALA A 53 15.31 -33.28 -12.20
N PHE A 54 14.06 -32.96 -12.52
CA PHE A 54 12.85 -33.40 -11.82
C PHE A 54 11.88 -34.08 -12.78
N ALA A 55 11.03 -34.95 -12.21
CA ALA A 55 9.89 -35.65 -12.81
C ALA A 55 10.22 -36.94 -13.59
N SER A 56 10.60 -38.02 -12.88
CA SER A 56 10.20 -39.39 -13.26
C SER A 56 10.38 -40.38 -12.10
N ARG A 57 9.25 -40.77 -11.51
CA ARG A 57 9.01 -41.99 -10.70
C ARG A 57 9.56 -42.04 -9.26
N SER A 58 8.61 -42.13 -8.34
CA SER A 58 8.66 -42.81 -7.02
C SER A 58 9.68 -42.34 -5.97
N GLY A 59 9.18 -41.53 -5.02
CA GLY A 59 9.32 -41.81 -3.59
C GLY A 59 10.63 -41.44 -2.87
N HIS A 60 11.56 -40.72 -3.50
CA HIS A 60 12.77 -40.26 -2.83
C HIS A 60 12.69 -38.75 -2.57
N THR A 61 13.08 -38.31 -1.37
CA THR A 61 13.00 -36.94 -0.87
C THR A 61 13.58 -35.91 -1.86
N ASP A 62 12.72 -35.02 -2.33
CA ASP A 62 13.01 -33.95 -3.28
C ASP A 62 14.10 -32.99 -2.77
N ALA A 63 15.26 -32.96 -3.43
CA ALA A 63 16.34 -32.04 -3.08
C ALA A 63 15.90 -30.56 -3.14
N SER A 64 15.00 -30.19 -4.05
CA SER A 64 14.40 -28.84 -4.09
C SER A 64 13.46 -28.54 -2.92
N LEU A 65 12.76 -29.55 -2.40
CA LEU A 65 11.91 -29.40 -1.21
C LEU A 65 12.78 -29.22 0.03
N ALA A 66 13.86 -30.01 0.16
CA ALA A 66 14.85 -29.83 1.22
C ALA A 66 15.48 -28.42 1.18
N LEU A 67 15.84 -27.95 -0.02
CA LEU A 67 16.45 -26.64 -0.20
C LEU A 67 15.50 -25.46 0.10
N ALA A 68 14.21 -25.56 -0.23
CA ALA A 68 13.29 -24.50 0.17
C ALA A 68 12.82 -24.62 1.61
N GLN A 69 12.78 -25.83 2.18
CA GLN A 69 12.68 -25.98 3.63
C GLN A 69 13.86 -25.28 4.30
N GLU A 70 15.06 -25.36 3.73
CA GLU A 70 16.21 -24.56 4.17
C GLU A 70 15.99 -23.07 3.98
N PHE A 71 15.64 -22.56 2.79
CA PHE A 71 15.38 -21.12 2.60
C PHE A 71 14.28 -20.59 3.50
N ARG A 72 13.22 -21.37 3.75
CA ARG A 72 12.19 -21.05 4.73
C ARG A 72 12.76 -21.01 6.13
N THR A 73 13.56 -22.02 6.51
CA THR A 73 14.24 -22.01 7.80
C THR A 73 15.05 -20.73 7.91
N LEU A 74 15.87 -20.36 6.90
CA LEU A 74 16.63 -19.11 6.85
C LEU A 74 15.74 -17.86 7.02
N ALA A 75 14.65 -17.77 6.24
CA ALA A 75 13.69 -16.65 6.29
C ALA A 75 12.92 -16.57 7.61
N SER A 76 12.78 -17.69 8.33
CA SER A 76 12.17 -17.72 9.66
C SER A 76 13.13 -17.34 10.78
N LEU A 77 14.45 -17.30 10.52
CA LEU A 77 15.43 -16.95 11.54
C LEU A 77 15.45 -15.46 11.77
N HIS A 78 15.21 -15.09 13.03
CA HIS A 78 15.20 -13.70 13.48
C HIS A 78 16.14 -13.62 14.67
N HIS A 79 17.39 -13.19 14.49
CA HIS A 79 18.33 -13.06 15.60
C HIS A 79 19.26 -11.88 15.34
N PRO A 80 19.59 -11.05 16.34
CA PRO A 80 20.37 -9.82 16.13
C PRO A 80 21.75 -10.05 15.52
N HIS A 81 22.30 -11.27 15.69
CA HIS A 81 23.60 -11.66 15.13
C HIS A 81 23.54 -12.61 13.93
N VAL A 82 22.37 -12.79 13.32
CA VAL A 82 22.17 -13.61 12.11
C VAL A 82 21.64 -12.71 11.00
N ILE A 83 22.15 -12.83 9.77
CA ILE A 83 21.63 -12.03 8.65
C ILE A 83 20.17 -12.38 8.38
N ARG A 84 19.36 -11.35 8.20
CA ARG A 84 17.95 -11.51 7.89
C ARG A 84 17.76 -11.83 6.42
N VAL A 85 17.10 -12.96 6.13
CA VAL A 85 16.62 -13.28 4.79
C VAL A 85 15.22 -12.68 4.62
N LEU A 86 15.04 -11.88 3.57
CA LEU A 86 13.82 -11.10 3.31
C LEU A 86 12.82 -11.86 2.44
N ASP A 87 13.30 -12.45 1.35
CA ASP A 87 12.48 -13.21 0.42
C ASP A 87 13.34 -14.29 -0.27
N TYR A 88 12.70 -15.25 -0.91
CA TYR A 88 13.38 -16.26 -1.71
C TYR A 88 12.51 -16.74 -2.87
N GLY A 89 13.16 -17.28 -3.89
CA GLY A 89 12.46 -17.78 -5.07
C GLY A 89 13.37 -18.56 -6.00
N PHE A 90 12.82 -18.89 -7.16
CA PHE A 90 13.51 -19.63 -8.22
C PHE A 90 13.41 -18.86 -9.53
N ASP A 91 14.55 -18.72 -10.22
CA ASP A 91 14.61 -17.99 -11.48
C ASP A 91 14.02 -18.81 -12.67
N GLN A 92 14.20 -18.30 -13.88
CA GLN A 92 13.72 -18.96 -15.09
C GLN A 92 14.35 -20.34 -15.32
N ALA A 93 15.62 -20.50 -14.93
CA ALA A 93 16.36 -21.74 -15.01
C ALA A 93 16.17 -22.65 -13.78
N ARG A 94 15.19 -22.33 -12.91
CA ARG A 94 14.97 -22.97 -11.60
C ARG A 94 16.17 -22.88 -10.66
N GLN A 95 17.08 -21.94 -10.90
CA GLN A 95 18.16 -21.69 -9.95
C GLN A 95 17.58 -20.95 -8.73
N PRO A 96 17.91 -21.38 -7.52
CA PRO A 96 17.43 -20.72 -6.32
C PRO A 96 18.11 -19.37 -6.13
N PHE A 97 17.35 -18.43 -5.60
CA PHE A 97 17.89 -17.18 -5.10
C PHE A 97 17.17 -16.77 -3.82
N TYR A 98 17.84 -15.96 -3.02
CA TYR A 98 17.22 -15.30 -1.88
C TYR A 98 17.74 -13.88 -1.72
N THR A 99 16.92 -13.03 -1.14
CA THR A 99 17.24 -11.66 -0.79
C THR A 99 17.48 -11.54 0.70
N MET A 100 18.35 -10.63 1.10
CA MET A 100 18.71 -10.38 2.49
C MET A 100 19.02 -8.89 2.69
N ASP A 101 19.12 -8.47 3.94
CA ASP A 101 19.52 -7.11 4.27
C ASP A 101 20.85 -6.77 3.60
N LEU A 102 20.90 -5.59 2.98
CA LEU A 102 22.15 -5.06 2.43
C LEU A 102 23.00 -4.50 3.58
N LEU A 103 24.13 -5.14 3.86
CA LEU A 103 25.09 -4.65 4.85
C LEU A 103 26.07 -3.66 4.19
N GLU A 104 25.86 -2.37 4.42
CA GLU A 104 26.76 -1.32 3.92
C GLU A 104 28.06 -1.24 4.73
N ASP A 105 29.17 -1.04 4.03
CA ASP A 105 30.52 -0.88 4.61
C ASP A 105 30.90 -1.95 5.64
N ALA A 106 30.45 -3.18 5.43
CA ALA A 106 30.69 -4.29 6.34
C ALA A 106 32.08 -4.91 6.14
N ARG A 107 32.76 -5.22 7.26
CA ARG A 107 34.09 -5.85 7.26
C ARG A 107 34.01 -7.23 7.89
N SER A 108 34.91 -8.14 7.52
CA SER A 108 35.02 -9.44 8.20
C SER A 108 35.35 -9.23 9.68
N ILE A 109 34.92 -10.16 10.54
CA ILE A 109 35.17 -10.10 11.99
C ILE A 109 36.64 -9.89 12.34
N VAL A 110 37.55 -10.52 11.58
CA VAL A 110 39.00 -10.37 11.76
C VAL A 110 39.44 -8.95 11.45
N VAL A 111 39.01 -8.36 10.33
CA VAL A 111 39.37 -6.99 9.96
C VAL A 111 38.72 -5.96 10.88
N ALA A 112 37.47 -6.20 11.31
CA ALA A 112 36.77 -5.31 12.23
C ALA A 112 37.40 -5.29 13.64
N GLY A 113 37.96 -6.43 14.07
CA GLY A 113 38.69 -6.53 15.33
C GLY A 113 40.16 -6.16 15.26
N GLN A 114 40.72 -5.87 14.08
CA GLN A 114 42.09 -5.34 13.96
C GLN A 114 42.21 -4.04 14.78
N ASP A 115 43.31 -3.92 15.52
CA ASP A 115 43.63 -2.79 16.40
C ASP A 115 42.59 -2.50 17.52
N GLN A 116 41.65 -3.41 17.76
CA GLN A 116 40.70 -3.31 18.88
C GLN A 116 41.27 -3.90 20.18
N SER A 117 40.71 -3.50 21.33
CA SER A 117 41.07 -4.06 22.63
C SER A 117 40.72 -5.56 22.71
N GLN A 118 41.37 -6.27 23.63
CA GLN A 118 41.08 -7.68 23.89
C GLN A 118 39.60 -7.89 24.25
N ASP A 119 39.02 -6.99 25.05
CA ASP A 119 37.60 -7.05 25.45
C ASP A 119 36.66 -6.90 24.25
N THR A 120 36.96 -5.98 23.32
CA THR A 120 36.17 -5.81 22.10
C THR A 120 36.28 -7.04 21.19
N LYS A 121 37.47 -7.61 21.04
CA LYS A 121 37.68 -8.85 20.28
C LYS A 121 36.87 -10.01 20.87
N VAL A 122 36.87 -10.16 22.20
CA VAL A 122 36.06 -11.17 22.89
C VAL A 122 34.57 -10.89 22.72
N SER A 123 34.14 -9.63 22.80
CA SER A 123 32.73 -9.25 22.55
C SER A 123 32.26 -9.66 21.16
N LEU A 124 33.07 -9.44 20.11
CA LEU A 124 32.75 -9.90 18.75
C LEU A 124 32.63 -11.43 18.67
N LEU A 125 33.53 -12.18 19.30
CA LEU A 125 33.46 -13.64 19.36
C LEU A 125 32.21 -14.13 20.10
N VAL A 126 31.86 -13.48 21.21
CA VAL A 126 30.66 -13.78 21.99
C VAL A 126 29.39 -13.56 21.14
N GLN A 127 29.31 -12.47 20.38
CA GLN A 127 28.16 -12.22 19.48
C GLN A 127 28.04 -13.29 18.39
N ALA A 128 29.17 -13.70 17.78
CA ALA A 128 29.19 -14.80 16.82
C ALA A 128 28.75 -16.14 17.46
N LEU A 129 29.20 -16.42 18.69
CA LEU A 129 28.81 -17.61 19.43
C LEU A 129 27.33 -17.61 19.85
N GLN A 130 26.74 -16.44 20.14
CA GLN A 130 25.30 -16.32 20.38
C GLN A 130 24.49 -16.70 19.14
N ALA A 131 24.91 -16.25 17.95
CA ALA A 131 24.31 -16.70 16.69
C ALA A 131 24.46 -18.21 16.50
N LEU A 132 25.62 -18.79 16.79
CA LEU A 132 25.82 -20.25 16.66
C LEU A 132 24.99 -21.04 17.68
N ALA A 133 24.91 -20.60 18.93
CA ALA A 133 24.05 -21.22 19.95
C ALA A 133 22.57 -21.19 19.50
N TYR A 134 22.15 -20.09 18.89
CA TYR A 134 20.84 -19.94 18.27
C TYR A 134 20.61 -20.95 17.12
N LEU A 135 21.56 -21.08 16.20
CA LEU A 135 21.47 -22.03 15.08
C LEU A 135 21.51 -23.50 15.55
N HIS A 136 22.45 -23.84 16.44
CA HIS A 136 22.70 -25.22 16.91
C HIS A 136 21.52 -25.79 17.69
N ARG A 137 20.85 -25.00 18.54
CA ARG A 137 19.63 -25.42 19.25
C ARG A 137 18.47 -25.78 18.30
N ARG A 138 18.49 -25.29 17.05
CA ARG A 138 17.52 -25.62 15.99
C ARG A 138 17.97 -26.78 15.10
N GLY A 139 19.09 -27.41 15.43
CA GLY A 139 19.72 -28.43 14.60
C GLY A 139 20.35 -27.87 13.31
N ILE A 140 20.51 -26.54 13.20
CA ILE A 140 21.17 -25.90 12.07
C ILE A 140 22.65 -25.79 12.38
N LEU A 141 23.49 -26.41 11.56
CA LEU A 141 24.95 -26.26 11.60
C LEU A 141 25.37 -25.26 10.53
N HIS A 142 26.39 -24.43 10.80
CA HIS A 142 26.85 -23.43 9.85
C HIS A 142 27.61 -24.05 8.66
N ARG A 143 28.53 -24.98 8.93
CA ARG A 143 29.30 -25.80 7.96
C ARG A 143 30.36 -25.07 7.13
N ASP A 144 30.19 -23.78 6.80
CA ASP A 144 31.21 -22.95 6.10
C ASP A 144 31.58 -21.71 6.91
N LEU A 145 31.92 -21.87 8.19
CA LEU A 145 32.24 -20.73 9.05
C LEU A 145 33.66 -20.21 8.75
N LYS A 146 33.76 -18.93 8.37
CA LYS A 146 35.02 -18.23 8.02
C LYS A 146 34.84 -16.72 8.16
N PRO A 147 35.92 -15.91 8.21
CA PRO A 147 35.79 -14.46 8.41
C PRO A 147 34.91 -13.76 7.38
N GLY A 148 34.88 -14.22 6.12
CA GLY A 148 34.02 -13.66 5.08
C GLY A 148 32.51 -13.88 5.30
N ASN A 149 32.13 -14.84 6.14
CA ASN A 149 30.74 -15.16 6.48
C ASN A 149 30.33 -14.62 7.86
N VAL A 150 31.22 -13.86 8.53
CA VAL A 150 30.95 -13.22 9.81
C VAL A 150 31.33 -11.76 9.67
N LEU A 151 30.34 -10.91 9.36
CA LEU A 151 30.55 -9.51 9.02
C LEU A 151 30.16 -8.59 10.17
N VAL A 152 30.80 -7.42 10.21
CA VAL A 152 30.54 -6.35 11.16
C VAL A 152 30.29 -5.07 10.35
N PRO A 153 29.02 -4.63 10.22
CA PRO A 153 28.67 -3.37 9.57
C PRO A 153 29.27 -2.19 10.34
N SER A 154 29.71 -1.16 9.60
CA SER A 154 30.30 0.03 10.22
C SER A 154 29.27 0.87 10.99
N ALA A 155 27.99 0.78 10.60
CA ALA A 155 26.89 1.56 11.18
C ALA A 155 26.56 1.18 12.63
N ASP A 156 26.37 -0.11 12.92
CA ASP A 156 25.96 -0.60 14.25
C ASP A 156 27.07 -1.37 15.00
N ARG A 157 28.16 -1.73 14.32
CA ARG A 157 29.29 -2.52 14.84
C ARG A 157 28.88 -3.85 15.50
N ARG A 158 27.73 -4.40 15.13
CA ARG A 158 27.27 -5.70 15.64
C ARG A 158 27.60 -6.80 14.64
N VAL A 159 27.98 -7.98 15.12
CA VAL A 159 28.24 -9.14 14.26
C VAL A 159 26.96 -9.55 13.54
N ARG A 160 27.09 -9.96 12.27
CA ARG A 160 26.08 -10.68 11.47
C ARG A 160 26.73 -11.93 10.88
N VAL A 161 26.19 -13.09 11.20
CA VAL A 161 26.58 -14.38 10.61
C VAL A 161 25.74 -14.61 9.35
N LEU A 162 26.41 -14.91 8.23
CA LEU A 162 25.84 -15.10 6.90
C LEU A 162 26.10 -16.51 6.37
N ASP A 163 25.39 -16.91 5.31
CA ASP A 163 25.70 -18.09 4.51
C ASP A 163 25.73 -19.43 5.28
N PHE A 164 24.90 -19.54 6.31
CA PHE A 164 24.65 -20.79 7.03
C PHE A 164 23.63 -21.68 6.28
N GLY A 165 23.72 -23.00 6.47
CA GLY A 165 22.64 -23.92 6.12
C GLY A 165 22.44 -24.28 4.64
N VAL A 166 22.77 -23.43 3.66
CA VAL A 166 22.48 -23.64 2.21
C VAL A 166 23.42 -24.65 1.52
N SER A 167 24.36 -25.27 2.24
CA SER A 167 25.33 -26.22 1.65
C SER A 167 24.75 -27.62 1.39
N VAL A 168 23.43 -27.79 1.43
CA VAL A 168 22.80 -29.10 1.26
C VAL A 168 22.60 -29.39 -0.21
N THR A 169 23.65 -29.91 -0.82
CA THR A 169 23.61 -31.23 -1.47
C THR A 169 25.05 -31.70 -1.67
N THR A 170 25.58 -32.50 -0.74
CA THR A 170 26.63 -33.48 -1.06
C THR A 170 26.88 -34.42 0.12
N SER A 171 26.35 -35.62 0.03
CA SER A 171 26.87 -36.81 0.71
C SER A 171 28.21 -37.28 0.10
N ARG A 172 29.04 -36.35 -0.40
CA ARG A 172 30.35 -36.64 -1.02
C ARG A 172 31.37 -35.58 -0.65
N THR A 173 31.92 -35.70 0.55
CA THR A 173 33.03 -34.90 1.10
C THR A 173 34.27 -34.90 0.18
N MET A 174 34.43 -35.91 -0.69
CA MET A 174 35.59 -36.04 -1.59
C MET A 174 35.50 -35.22 -2.90
N GLU A 175 34.31 -35.00 -3.47
CA GLU A 175 34.16 -34.20 -4.71
C GLU A 175 34.37 -32.70 -4.43
N TYR A 176 33.99 -32.23 -3.22
CA TYR A 176 34.17 -30.85 -2.79
C TYR A 176 35.63 -30.38 -2.73
N LEU A 177 36.56 -31.28 -2.40
CA LEU A 177 38.01 -30.96 -2.35
C LEU A 177 38.59 -30.60 -3.72
N THR A 178 37.92 -30.98 -4.82
CA THR A 178 38.39 -30.68 -6.19
C THR A 178 37.83 -29.38 -6.77
N GLN A 179 36.77 -28.81 -6.18
CA GLN A 179 36.08 -27.61 -6.69
C GLN A 179 36.10 -26.41 -5.71
N THR A 180 36.64 -26.58 -4.50
CA THR A 180 36.71 -25.48 -3.52
C THR A 180 37.84 -24.50 -3.83
N THR A 181 37.53 -23.20 -3.73
CA THR A 181 38.54 -22.15 -3.57
C THR A 181 39.39 -22.43 -2.33
N ALA A 182 40.72 -22.34 -2.46
CA ALA A 182 41.71 -22.69 -1.44
C ALA A 182 41.46 -22.09 -0.02
N GLY A 183 40.67 -21.02 0.09
CA GLY A 183 40.37 -20.31 1.35
C GLY A 183 39.26 -20.91 2.25
N THR A 184 38.46 -21.89 1.81
CA THR A 184 37.52 -22.58 2.73
C THR A 184 38.22 -23.71 3.50
N LEU A 185 39.28 -24.29 2.94
CA LEU A 185 40.03 -25.40 3.55
C LEU A 185 40.70 -25.00 4.87
N THR A 186 41.05 -23.72 5.03
CA THR A 186 41.81 -23.19 6.18
C THR A 186 41.03 -23.23 7.49
N TYR A 187 39.70 -23.20 7.44
CA TYR A 187 38.85 -23.16 8.64
C TYR A 187 38.18 -24.51 8.97
N MET A 188 38.39 -25.54 8.14
CA MET A 188 37.77 -26.86 8.35
C MET A 188 38.37 -27.64 9.50
N ALA A 189 37.52 -28.32 10.26
CA ALA A 189 37.93 -29.16 11.36
C ALA A 189 38.64 -30.46 10.89
N PRO A 190 39.66 -30.95 11.63
CA PRO A 190 40.44 -32.14 11.30
C PRO A 190 39.62 -33.38 10.92
N GLU A 191 38.52 -33.63 11.64
CA GLU A 191 37.66 -34.79 11.42
C GLU A 191 36.90 -34.77 10.08
N LEU A 192 36.69 -33.59 9.49
CA LEU A 192 35.99 -33.47 8.20
C LEU A 192 36.84 -34.00 7.05
N PHE A 193 38.17 -33.84 7.12
CA PHE A 193 39.10 -34.44 6.16
C PHE A 193 39.19 -35.96 6.28
N GLN A 194 38.71 -36.53 7.40
CA GLN A 194 38.63 -37.96 7.65
C GLN A 194 37.24 -38.53 7.27
N GLY A 195 36.34 -37.71 6.71
CA GLY A 195 35.01 -38.12 6.29
C GLY A 195 33.96 -38.16 7.41
N ALA A 196 34.25 -37.62 8.60
CA ALA A 196 33.25 -37.52 9.66
C ALA A 196 32.16 -36.49 9.29
N PRO A 197 30.91 -36.66 9.77
CA PRO A 197 29.86 -35.67 9.57
C PRO A 197 30.17 -34.38 10.35
N VAL A 198 29.69 -33.24 9.84
CA VAL A 198 29.78 -31.95 10.53
C VAL A 198 28.98 -32.01 11.83
N THR A 199 29.55 -31.45 12.89
CA THR A 199 28.93 -31.37 14.23
C THR A 199 29.08 -29.97 14.81
N VAL A 200 28.42 -29.70 15.94
CA VAL A 200 28.63 -28.48 16.74
C VAL A 200 30.13 -28.24 17.02
N ALA A 201 30.85 -29.30 17.39
CA ALA A 201 32.29 -29.23 17.66
C ALA A 201 33.14 -28.86 16.43
N SER A 202 32.62 -29.08 15.21
CA SER A 202 33.27 -28.70 13.96
C SER A 202 33.10 -27.20 13.68
N ASP A 203 31.90 -26.64 13.89
CA ASP A 203 31.67 -25.19 13.81
C ASP A 203 32.51 -24.44 14.86
N LEU A 204 32.57 -24.97 16.09
CA LEU A 204 33.36 -24.37 17.17
C LEU A 204 34.87 -24.42 16.91
N TYR A 205 35.38 -25.42 16.18
CA TYR A 205 36.77 -25.41 15.72
C TYR A 205 37.05 -24.24 14.78
N ALA A 206 36.16 -23.98 13.82
CA ALA A 206 36.28 -22.85 12.91
C ALA A 206 36.24 -21.50 13.66
N VAL A 207 35.42 -21.39 14.71
CA VAL A 207 35.47 -20.24 15.65
C VAL A 207 36.85 -20.13 16.30
N GLY A 208 37.44 -21.24 16.73
CA GLY A 208 38.80 -21.26 17.30
C GLY A 208 39.87 -20.74 16.34
N VAL A 209 39.78 -21.12 15.05
CA VAL A 209 40.71 -20.63 14.01
C VAL A 209 40.52 -19.12 13.79
N MET A 210 39.28 -18.64 13.67
CA MET A 210 39.00 -17.21 13.55
C MET A 210 39.43 -16.41 14.79
N ALA A 211 39.22 -16.96 15.99
CA ALA A 211 39.66 -16.34 17.24
C ALA A 211 41.19 -16.23 17.27
N TYR A 212 41.92 -17.27 16.87
CA TYR A 212 43.37 -17.21 16.73
C TYR A 212 43.78 -16.07 15.80
N GLU A 213 43.19 -15.97 14.60
CA GLU A 213 43.49 -14.91 13.64
C GLU A 213 43.17 -13.52 14.18
N LEU A 214 42.04 -13.36 14.88
CA LEU A 214 41.60 -12.11 15.49
C LEU A 214 42.61 -11.60 16.54
N PHE A 215 43.21 -12.50 17.31
CA PHE A 215 44.21 -12.13 18.32
C PHE A 215 45.63 -12.02 17.76
N ALA A 216 46.05 -12.94 16.88
CA ALA A 216 47.42 -13.03 16.38
C ALA A 216 47.68 -12.20 15.11
N GLY A 217 46.63 -11.76 14.41
CA GLY A 217 46.73 -11.08 13.10
C GLY A 217 47.17 -11.99 11.94
N ARG A 218 47.30 -13.31 12.17
CA ARG A 218 47.72 -14.31 11.19
C ARG A 218 47.07 -15.66 11.45
N HIS A 219 46.97 -16.52 10.43
CA HIS A 219 46.42 -17.87 10.53
C HIS A 219 47.29 -18.78 11.44
N PRO A 220 46.70 -19.71 12.22
CA PRO A 220 47.45 -20.61 13.12
C PRO A 220 48.41 -21.58 12.42
N PHE A 221 48.13 -21.90 11.16
CA PHE A 221 48.89 -22.85 10.34
C PHE A 221 49.36 -22.22 9.03
N ASP A 222 50.37 -22.84 8.40
CA ASP A 222 50.90 -22.38 7.11
C ASP A 222 49.90 -22.62 5.97
N THR A 223 49.44 -21.54 5.34
CA THR A 223 48.47 -21.57 4.24
C THR A 223 49.12 -21.52 2.85
N SER A 224 50.46 -21.48 2.76
CA SER A 224 51.20 -21.35 1.50
C SER A 224 51.09 -22.59 0.59
N ASN A 225 50.85 -23.76 1.19
CA ASN A 225 50.73 -25.03 0.47
C ASN A 225 49.63 -25.89 1.10
N VAL A 226 48.68 -26.33 0.28
CA VAL A 226 47.51 -27.13 0.73
C VAL A 226 47.92 -28.43 1.44
N ALA A 227 48.99 -29.10 1.00
CA ALA A 227 49.46 -30.34 1.63
C ALA A 227 50.08 -30.07 3.01
N VAL A 228 50.82 -28.96 3.15
CA VAL A 228 51.39 -28.53 4.44
C VAL A 228 50.27 -28.11 5.40
N LEU A 229 49.31 -27.33 4.90
CA LEU A 229 48.12 -26.93 5.65
C LEU A 229 47.34 -28.13 6.17
N LEU A 230 47.08 -29.13 5.32
CA LEU A 230 46.39 -30.37 5.71
C LEU A 230 47.15 -31.12 6.81
N TYR A 231 48.46 -31.27 6.66
CA TYR A 231 49.30 -31.91 7.68
C TYR A 231 49.24 -31.15 9.02
N ASP A 232 49.36 -29.82 8.97
CA ASP A 232 49.32 -28.96 10.15
C ASP A 232 47.94 -29.01 10.84
N ILE A 233 46.85 -28.96 10.08
CA ILE A 233 45.48 -29.09 10.60
C ILE A 233 45.31 -30.46 11.26
N LEU A 234 45.79 -31.55 10.67
CA LEU A 234 45.60 -32.89 11.22
C LEU A 234 46.49 -33.20 12.43
N SER A 235 47.71 -32.63 12.50
CA SER A 235 48.75 -33.15 13.40
C SER A 235 49.41 -32.11 14.30
N LYS A 236 49.48 -30.83 13.89
CA LYS A 236 50.28 -29.82 14.59
C LYS A 236 49.44 -28.98 15.57
N PRO A 237 49.81 -28.85 16.85
CA PRO A 237 49.10 -27.95 17.77
C PRO A 237 49.29 -26.49 17.35
N ALA A 238 48.27 -25.66 17.57
CA ALA A 238 48.36 -24.23 17.30
C ALA A 238 49.30 -23.54 18.29
N ASP A 239 50.15 -22.63 17.82
CA ASP A 239 51.08 -21.91 18.68
C ASP A 239 50.39 -20.70 19.34
N LEU A 240 49.88 -20.89 20.56
CA LEU A 240 49.24 -19.84 21.35
C LEU A 240 50.23 -18.98 22.15
N ARG A 241 51.46 -19.45 22.35
CA ARG A 241 52.46 -18.76 23.18
C ARG A 241 52.96 -17.47 22.52
N SER A 242 52.96 -17.43 21.19
CA SER A 242 53.39 -16.25 20.42
C SER A 242 52.37 -15.11 20.36
N ILE A 243 51.15 -15.30 20.88
CA ILE A 243 50.04 -14.32 20.81
C ILE A 243 50.02 -13.38 22.03
N GLY A 244 50.65 -13.76 23.15
CA GLY A 244 50.67 -12.94 24.37
C GLY A 244 49.32 -12.88 25.11
N LEU A 245 48.51 -13.93 24.99
CA LEU A 245 47.22 -14.04 25.69
C LEU A 245 47.43 -14.38 27.18
N GLY A 246 46.52 -13.93 28.05
CA GLY A 246 46.44 -14.40 29.44
C GLY A 246 46.16 -15.90 29.51
N THR A 247 46.59 -16.56 30.59
CA THR A 247 46.52 -18.02 30.77
C THR A 247 45.12 -18.59 30.52
N ASP A 248 44.09 -17.91 31.04
CA ASP A 248 42.71 -18.40 30.95
C ASP A 248 42.17 -18.33 29.51
N LEU A 249 42.44 -17.23 28.79
CA LEU A 249 42.01 -17.08 27.40
C LEU A 249 42.75 -18.04 26.46
N ALA A 250 44.04 -18.30 26.74
CA ALA A 250 44.82 -19.30 26.01
C ALA A 250 44.22 -20.71 26.17
N GLN A 251 43.76 -21.09 27.38
CA GLN A 251 43.10 -22.40 27.61
C GLN A 251 41.81 -22.55 26.81
N VAL A 252 41.01 -21.48 26.69
CA VAL A 252 39.77 -21.51 25.89
C VAL A 252 40.09 -21.74 24.41
N LEU A 253 41.07 -21.02 23.86
CA LEU A 253 41.49 -21.20 22.46
C LEU A 253 42.11 -22.59 22.22
N GLU A 254 42.91 -23.10 23.16
CA GLU A 254 43.51 -24.44 23.09
C GLU A 254 42.42 -25.52 23.00
N ARG A 255 41.38 -25.38 23.81
CA ARG A 255 40.24 -26.31 23.81
C ARG A 255 39.38 -26.21 22.55
N LEU A 256 39.17 -25.02 21.98
CA LEU A 256 38.48 -24.85 20.68
C LEU A 256 39.28 -25.49 19.53
N LEU A 257 40.62 -25.37 19.56
CA LEU A 257 41.52 -25.86 18.53
C LEU A 257 42.02 -27.29 18.74
N ALA A 258 41.49 -28.00 19.75
CA ALA A 258 41.85 -29.39 20.03
C ALA A 258 41.61 -30.28 18.79
N LYS A 259 42.53 -31.21 18.50
CA LYS A 259 42.46 -32.01 17.27
C LYS A 259 41.33 -33.04 17.32
N ARG A 260 41.10 -33.64 18.48
CA ARG A 260 39.99 -34.56 18.71
C ARG A 260 38.75 -33.76 19.08
N ARG A 261 37.61 -34.06 18.44
CA ARG A 261 36.35 -33.36 18.69
C ARG A 261 35.82 -33.56 20.11
N GLU A 262 36.13 -34.70 20.74
CA GLU A 262 35.68 -35.02 22.11
C GLU A 262 36.36 -34.15 23.17
N ASP A 263 37.56 -33.63 22.86
CA ASP A 263 38.31 -32.72 23.73
C ASP A 263 37.83 -31.27 23.59
N ARG A 264 37.02 -30.96 22.56
CA ARG A 264 36.46 -29.62 22.32
C ARG A 264 35.21 -29.35 23.17
N TYR A 265 34.72 -28.12 23.09
CA TYR A 265 33.42 -27.76 23.60
C TYR A 265 32.30 -28.46 22.81
N GLY A 266 31.30 -28.98 23.52
CA GLY A 266 30.09 -29.55 22.92
C GLY A 266 28.94 -28.55 22.76
N ASP A 267 29.09 -27.34 23.29
CA ASP A 267 28.07 -26.31 23.36
C ASP A 267 28.70 -24.92 23.24
N ALA A 268 28.15 -24.07 22.36
CA ALA A 268 28.57 -22.68 22.19
C ALA A 268 28.34 -21.84 23.45
N GLY A 269 27.28 -22.15 24.22
CA GLY A 269 27.00 -21.47 25.50
C GLY A 269 28.12 -21.65 26.53
N GLN A 270 28.75 -22.84 26.57
CA GLN A 270 29.91 -23.07 27.43
C GLN A 270 31.14 -22.25 27.00
N VAL A 271 31.36 -22.08 25.69
CA VAL A 271 32.45 -21.23 25.19
C VAL A 271 32.24 -19.78 25.62
N ILE A 272 31.01 -19.27 25.54
CA ILE A 272 30.66 -17.91 26.00
C ILE A 272 30.99 -17.75 27.49
N ARG A 273 30.60 -18.72 28.33
CA ARG A 273 30.90 -18.71 29.78
C ARG A 273 32.40 -18.63 30.05
N ASP A 274 33.19 -19.47 29.39
CA ASP A 274 34.62 -19.53 29.63
C ASP A 274 35.35 -18.30 29.08
N LEU A 275 34.94 -17.75 27.93
CA LEU A 275 35.49 -16.50 27.38
C LEU A 275 35.21 -15.29 28.30
N CYS A 276 33.98 -15.16 28.79
CA CYS A 276 33.61 -14.07 29.69
C CYS A 276 34.35 -14.15 31.03
N ALA A 277 34.49 -15.37 31.58
CA ALA A 277 35.27 -15.60 32.78
C ALA A 277 36.75 -15.24 32.59
N ALA A 278 37.34 -15.60 31.46
CA ALA A 278 38.75 -15.33 31.15
C ALA A 278 39.09 -13.83 30.97
N THR A 279 38.11 -12.99 30.62
CA THR A 279 38.30 -11.53 30.50
C THR A 279 37.69 -10.73 31.65
N GLY A 280 37.05 -11.39 32.61
CA GLY A 280 36.30 -10.71 33.68
C GLY A 280 35.08 -9.92 33.18
N CYS A 281 34.61 -10.19 31.96
CA CYS A 281 33.40 -9.60 31.43
C CYS A 281 32.16 -10.30 32.03
N PRO A 282 31.07 -9.58 32.31
CA PRO A 282 29.82 -10.21 32.73
C PRO A 282 29.31 -11.11 31.61
N LEU A 283 28.72 -12.24 31.98
CA LEU A 283 27.98 -13.08 31.05
C LEU A 283 26.88 -12.24 30.39
N PRO A 284 26.79 -12.23 29.05
CA PRO A 284 25.67 -11.55 28.41
C PRO A 284 24.38 -12.24 28.84
N PRO A 285 23.39 -11.51 29.41
CA PRO A 285 22.08 -12.09 29.63
C PRO A 285 21.50 -12.60 28.31
N GLU A 286 20.72 -13.69 28.30
CA GLU A 286 19.87 -14.00 27.14
C GLU A 286 18.92 -12.82 26.96
N THR A 287 19.24 -11.95 26.01
CA THR A 287 18.44 -10.77 25.71
C THR A 287 17.03 -11.22 25.36
N VAL A 288 16.05 -10.34 25.55
CA VAL A 288 14.68 -10.70 25.19
C VAL A 288 14.60 -11.01 23.70
N GLU A 289 15.25 -10.23 22.83
CA GLU A 289 15.40 -10.55 21.41
C GLU A 289 15.88 -12.00 21.15
N ILE A 290 16.88 -12.48 21.91
CA ILE A 290 17.36 -13.86 21.79
C ILE A 290 16.31 -14.86 22.29
N ARG A 291 15.63 -14.61 23.41
CA ARG A 291 14.56 -15.52 23.88
C ARG A 291 13.37 -15.55 22.92
N GLU A 292 13.02 -14.41 22.35
CA GLU A 292 11.96 -14.26 21.35
C GLU A 292 12.24 -15.03 20.08
N SER A 293 13.48 -14.95 19.64
CA SER A 293 13.90 -15.67 18.45
C SER A 293 13.66 -17.19 18.58
N TYR A 294 13.84 -17.78 19.77
CA TYR A 294 13.49 -19.17 20.12
C TYR A 294 11.99 -19.47 20.05
N LEU A 295 11.15 -18.53 20.45
CA LEU A 295 9.70 -18.69 20.45
C LEU A 295 9.09 -18.51 19.06
N GLN A 296 9.61 -17.60 18.25
CA GLN A 296 9.13 -17.33 16.88
C GLN A 296 9.47 -18.44 15.88
N ALA A 297 10.57 -19.17 16.10
CA ALA A 297 11.04 -20.23 15.22
C ALA A 297 10.47 -21.62 15.55
N ALA A 298 9.37 -21.70 16.31
CA ALA A 298 8.75 -22.96 16.70
C ALA A 298 8.37 -23.80 15.47
N ARG A 299 8.47 -25.13 15.62
CA ARG A 299 8.19 -26.06 14.50
C ARG A 299 6.72 -25.98 14.11
N PHE A 300 6.43 -26.14 12.82
CA PHE A 300 5.06 -26.35 12.35
C PHE A 300 4.57 -27.73 12.76
N VAL A 301 3.48 -27.77 13.56
CA VAL A 301 3.01 -28.98 14.25
C VAL A 301 1.48 -29.03 14.24
N GLY A 302 0.92 -30.22 14.06
CA GLY A 302 -0.51 -30.52 14.28
C GLY A 302 -1.42 -29.97 13.18
N ARG A 303 -0.86 -29.73 12.00
CA ARG A 303 -1.51 -29.15 10.81
C ARG A 303 -1.17 -29.88 9.53
N GLU A 304 -0.62 -31.09 9.65
CA GLU A 304 -0.12 -31.88 8.54
C GLU A 304 -1.26 -32.31 7.61
N ALA A 305 -2.45 -32.58 8.16
CA ALA A 305 -3.64 -32.92 7.38
C ALA A 305 -4.16 -31.72 6.57
N GLU A 306 -4.27 -30.55 7.20
CA GLU A 306 -4.67 -29.31 6.55
C GLU A 306 -3.68 -28.87 5.46
N LEU A 307 -2.38 -28.96 5.74
CA LEU A 307 -1.33 -28.68 4.76
C LEU A 307 -1.36 -29.68 3.60
N ALA A 308 -1.64 -30.96 3.86
CA ALA A 308 -1.75 -31.98 2.81
C ALA A 308 -2.93 -31.70 1.86
N GLN A 309 -4.07 -31.22 2.38
CA GLN A 309 -5.22 -30.81 1.55
C GLN A 309 -4.87 -29.62 0.64
N LEU A 310 -4.28 -28.58 1.21
CA LEU A 310 -3.86 -27.41 0.43
C LEU A 310 -2.72 -27.72 -0.54
N SER A 311 -1.82 -28.64 -0.19
CA SER A 311 -0.78 -29.15 -1.08
C SER A 311 -1.37 -29.93 -2.26
N GLY A 312 -2.45 -30.70 -2.04
CA GLY A 312 -3.18 -31.35 -3.13
C GLY A 312 -3.83 -30.35 -4.08
N ALA A 313 -4.45 -29.29 -3.53
CA ALA A 313 -5.01 -28.20 -4.32
C ALA A 313 -3.93 -27.45 -5.12
N LEU A 314 -2.72 -27.31 -4.57
CA LEU A 314 -1.56 -26.78 -5.28
C LEU A 314 -1.13 -27.70 -6.44
N ASP A 315 -1.07 -29.02 -6.25
CA ASP A 315 -0.75 -29.96 -7.32
C ASP A 315 -1.76 -29.94 -8.47
N ASP A 316 -3.04 -29.78 -8.12
CA ASP A 316 -4.10 -29.58 -9.11
C ASP A 316 -3.90 -28.27 -9.87
N ALA A 317 -3.63 -27.15 -9.18
CA ALA A 317 -3.39 -25.85 -9.82
C ALA A 317 -2.14 -25.88 -10.71
N LEU A 318 -1.04 -26.50 -10.27
CA LEU A 318 0.16 -26.72 -11.09
C LEU A 318 -0.14 -27.53 -12.35
N SER A 319 -1.14 -28.42 -12.29
CA SER A 319 -1.64 -29.21 -13.42
C SER A 319 -2.70 -28.50 -14.26
N GLY A 320 -2.95 -27.20 -14.02
CA GLY A 320 -3.96 -26.39 -14.73
C GLY A 320 -5.39 -26.50 -14.18
N ARG A 321 -5.61 -27.17 -13.05
CA ARG A 321 -6.91 -27.28 -12.37
C ARG A 321 -6.95 -26.41 -11.13
N GLY A 322 -7.21 -25.12 -11.32
CA GLY A 322 -7.31 -24.15 -10.24
C GLY A 322 -8.50 -24.39 -9.30
N SER A 323 -8.37 -23.86 -8.08
CA SER A 323 -9.43 -23.93 -7.05
C SER A 323 -9.36 -22.73 -6.11
N ALA A 324 -10.45 -22.49 -5.37
CA ALA A 324 -10.56 -21.45 -4.36
C ALA A 324 -10.84 -22.07 -2.98
N TRP A 325 -10.19 -21.55 -1.93
CA TRP A 325 -10.30 -22.04 -0.56
C TRP A 325 -10.45 -20.91 0.45
N LEU A 326 -11.21 -21.16 1.51
CA LEU A 326 -11.29 -20.31 2.69
C LEU A 326 -10.76 -21.05 3.92
N VAL A 327 -9.81 -20.45 4.63
CA VAL A 327 -9.24 -20.96 5.87
C VAL A 327 -9.79 -20.18 7.05
N GLY A 328 -10.74 -20.79 7.77
CA GLY A 328 -11.40 -20.21 8.93
C GLY A 328 -10.84 -20.73 10.25
N GLY A 329 -10.83 -19.89 11.28
CA GLY A 329 -10.54 -20.28 12.66
C GLY A 329 -10.29 -19.06 13.55
N GLU A 330 -10.26 -19.27 14.86
CA GLU A 330 -10.12 -18.18 15.83
C GLU A 330 -8.78 -17.42 15.69
N SER A 331 -8.70 -16.21 16.27
CA SER A 331 -7.45 -15.45 16.33
C SER A 331 -6.32 -16.25 17.03
N GLY A 332 -5.11 -16.24 16.45
CA GLY A 332 -3.94 -16.95 16.99
C GLY A 332 -3.88 -18.46 16.74
N VAL A 333 -4.86 -19.05 16.04
CA VAL A 333 -4.93 -20.52 15.81
C VAL A 333 -3.89 -21.09 14.82
N GLY A 334 -3.12 -20.22 14.16
CA GLY A 334 -2.07 -20.59 13.21
C GLY A 334 -2.42 -20.46 11.71
N LYS A 335 -3.42 -19.65 11.34
CA LYS A 335 -3.84 -19.42 9.94
C LYS A 335 -2.70 -18.92 9.06
N SER A 336 -2.08 -17.78 9.40
CA SER A 336 -0.97 -17.20 8.62
C SER A 336 0.20 -18.17 8.52
N ARG A 337 0.52 -18.89 9.61
CA ARG A 337 1.57 -19.91 9.58
C ARG A 337 1.28 -21.04 8.59
N LEU A 338 0.04 -21.56 8.52
CA LEU A 338 -0.35 -22.55 7.51
C LEU A 338 -0.20 -22.00 6.08
N LEU A 339 -0.55 -20.74 5.85
CA LEU A 339 -0.39 -20.10 4.54
C LEU A 339 1.09 -19.92 4.16
N ASP A 340 1.97 -19.61 5.11
CA ASP A 340 3.42 -19.52 4.90
C ASP A 340 4.05 -20.89 4.55
N GLU A 341 3.58 -21.95 5.18
CA GLU A 341 3.98 -23.32 4.85
C GLU A 341 3.58 -23.68 3.41
N LEU A 342 2.35 -23.34 3.01
CA LEU A 342 1.90 -23.56 1.65
C LEU A 342 2.62 -22.67 0.63
N ARG A 343 2.86 -21.39 0.94
CA ARG A 343 3.65 -20.48 0.11
C ARG A 343 5.00 -21.10 -0.21
N THR A 344 5.65 -21.68 0.79
CA THR A 344 6.94 -22.37 0.63
C THR A 344 6.83 -23.53 -0.36
N LEU A 345 5.83 -24.40 -0.19
CA LEU A 345 5.57 -25.51 -1.11
C LEU A 345 5.28 -25.03 -2.54
N ALA A 346 4.53 -23.93 -2.69
CA ALA A 346 4.21 -23.34 -3.98
C ALA A 346 5.47 -22.86 -4.72
N LEU A 347 6.33 -22.09 -4.03
CA LEU A 347 7.58 -21.59 -4.61
C LEU A 347 8.52 -22.74 -5.04
N VAL A 348 8.65 -23.79 -4.23
CA VAL A 348 9.43 -25.01 -4.57
C VAL A 348 8.98 -25.65 -5.86
N ARG A 349 7.66 -25.80 -5.99
CA ARG A 349 7.05 -26.49 -7.11
C ARG A 349 6.94 -25.60 -8.36
N GLY A 350 7.53 -24.41 -8.30
CA GLY A 350 7.66 -23.49 -9.44
C GLY A 350 6.45 -22.57 -9.65
N ALA A 351 5.51 -22.53 -8.70
CA ALA A 351 4.43 -21.55 -8.70
C ALA A 351 4.94 -20.18 -8.23
N GLN A 352 4.33 -19.12 -8.74
CA GLN A 352 4.46 -17.78 -8.22
C GLN A 352 3.47 -17.58 -7.06
N VAL A 353 3.79 -16.70 -6.12
CA VAL A 353 2.92 -16.39 -4.98
C VAL A 353 2.78 -14.88 -4.83
N THR A 354 1.56 -14.40 -4.63
CA THR A 354 1.27 -13.01 -4.25
C THR A 354 0.35 -12.98 -3.03
N ARG A 355 0.46 -11.92 -2.22
CA ARG A 355 -0.25 -11.78 -0.94
C ARG A 355 -0.97 -10.45 -0.87
N GLY A 356 -2.22 -10.48 -0.44
CA GLY A 356 -3.03 -9.31 -0.09
C GLY A 356 -3.52 -9.42 1.35
N GLN A 357 -3.66 -8.30 2.04
CA GLN A 357 -4.18 -8.27 3.41
C GLN A 357 -5.25 -7.19 3.54
N ALA A 358 -6.31 -7.50 4.27
CA ALA A 358 -7.35 -6.52 4.59
C ALA A 358 -6.90 -5.57 5.69
N ALA A 359 -7.36 -4.32 5.66
CA ALA A 359 -7.06 -3.31 6.67
C ALA A 359 -8.28 -3.00 7.53
N ARG A 360 -8.08 -2.90 8.86
CA ARG A 360 -9.13 -2.59 9.84
C ARG A 360 -9.39 -1.09 10.01
N GLU A 361 -8.36 -0.24 9.95
CA GLU A 361 -8.44 1.20 10.28
C GLU A 361 -8.70 2.13 9.08
N GLY A 362 -9.74 1.84 8.28
CA GLY A 362 -10.05 2.69 7.11
C GLY A 362 -9.08 2.47 5.96
N GLY A 363 -8.97 1.21 5.51
CA GLY A 363 -8.29 0.89 4.25
C GLY A 363 -8.93 1.62 3.08
N SER A 364 -8.13 1.94 2.07
CA SER A 364 -8.65 2.47 0.81
C SER A 364 -9.57 1.45 0.12
N PRO A 365 -10.47 1.88 -0.77
CA PRO A 365 -11.22 0.96 -1.61
C PRO A 365 -10.30 -0.05 -2.30
N TYR A 366 -10.73 -1.31 -2.37
CA TYR A 366 -9.95 -2.43 -2.90
C TYR A 366 -8.56 -2.63 -2.28
N HIS A 367 -8.32 -2.17 -1.03
CA HIS A 367 -7.03 -2.29 -0.35
C HIS A 367 -6.43 -3.71 -0.42
N LEU A 368 -7.26 -4.74 -0.19
CA LEU A 368 -6.90 -6.15 -0.27
C LEU A 368 -6.19 -6.51 -1.59
N TRP A 369 -6.64 -5.90 -2.69
CA TRP A 369 -6.24 -6.24 -4.05
C TRP A 369 -5.13 -5.36 -4.60
N ARG A 370 -4.88 -4.19 -4.01
CA ARG A 370 -3.91 -3.22 -4.55
C ARG A 370 -2.51 -3.82 -4.65
N GLY A 371 -2.03 -4.49 -3.60
CA GLY A 371 -0.72 -5.13 -3.59
C GLY A 371 -0.61 -6.29 -4.58
N THR A 372 -1.66 -7.10 -4.69
CA THR A 372 -1.67 -8.26 -5.60
C THR A 372 -1.80 -7.84 -7.05
N LEU A 373 -2.57 -6.78 -7.36
CA LEU A 373 -2.68 -6.18 -8.69
C LEU A 373 -1.42 -5.43 -9.12
N ARG A 374 -0.72 -4.73 -8.19
CA ARG A 374 0.62 -4.19 -8.46
C ARG A 374 1.58 -5.30 -8.86
N TRP A 375 1.56 -6.41 -8.12
CA TRP A 375 2.40 -7.56 -8.43
C TRP A 375 2.06 -8.16 -9.79
N THR A 376 0.78 -8.39 -10.09
CA THR A 376 0.39 -8.97 -11.37
C THR A 376 0.59 -8.02 -12.55
N ALA A 377 0.47 -6.71 -12.36
CA ALA A 377 0.81 -5.73 -13.40
C ALA A 377 2.30 -5.74 -13.76
N LEU A 378 3.15 -5.97 -12.76
CA LEU A 378 4.59 -6.12 -12.96
C LEU A 378 4.95 -7.44 -13.66
N THR A 379 4.18 -8.51 -13.42
CA THR A 379 4.53 -9.86 -13.90
C THR A 379 3.78 -10.30 -15.16
N ALA A 380 2.56 -9.82 -15.39
CA ALA A 380 1.81 -10.05 -16.61
C ALA A 380 2.39 -9.27 -17.79
N ASP A 381 1.95 -9.59 -19.00
CA ASP A 381 2.06 -8.71 -20.16
C ASP A 381 0.70 -8.01 -20.30
N LEU A 382 0.64 -6.72 -19.98
CA LEU A 382 -0.60 -5.93 -19.99
C LEU A 382 -0.68 -5.12 -21.28
N ALA A 383 -1.81 -5.23 -21.99
CA ALA A 383 -2.07 -4.32 -23.09
C ALA A 383 -2.26 -2.87 -22.56
N PRO A 384 -1.94 -1.83 -23.35
CA PRO A 384 -2.11 -0.43 -22.93
C PRO A 384 -3.52 -0.12 -22.44
N GLU A 385 -4.55 -0.71 -23.06
CA GLU A 385 -5.95 -0.55 -22.68
C GLU A 385 -6.24 -1.16 -21.30
N GLU A 386 -5.62 -2.29 -20.97
CA GLU A 386 -5.80 -2.97 -19.68
C GLU A 386 -5.07 -2.23 -18.56
N ALA A 387 -3.85 -1.76 -18.85
CA ALA A 387 -3.12 -0.89 -17.95
C ALA A 387 -3.92 0.40 -17.67
N SER A 388 -4.58 0.98 -18.69
CA SER A 388 -5.44 2.16 -18.51
C SER A 388 -6.61 1.90 -17.54
N VAL A 389 -7.18 0.70 -17.56
CA VAL A 389 -8.29 0.31 -16.67
C VAL A 389 -7.82 0.09 -15.23
N LEU A 390 -6.64 -0.49 -15.04
CA LEU A 390 -6.08 -0.75 -13.71
C LEU A 390 -5.43 0.48 -13.07
N LYS A 391 -5.08 1.50 -13.86
CA LYS A 391 -4.44 2.75 -13.42
C LYS A 391 -5.16 3.45 -12.28
N SER A 392 -6.49 3.35 -12.22
CA SER A 392 -7.30 3.95 -11.15
C SER A 392 -7.02 3.35 -9.77
N LEU A 393 -6.72 2.05 -9.69
CA LEU A 393 -6.39 1.35 -8.44
C LEU A 393 -4.87 1.21 -8.24
N VAL A 394 -4.09 1.23 -9.32
CA VAL A 394 -2.63 1.14 -9.34
C VAL A 394 -2.06 2.40 -10.00
N PRO A 395 -1.95 3.53 -9.27
CA PRO A 395 -1.51 4.80 -9.87
C PRO A 395 -0.08 4.75 -10.42
N ASP A 396 0.79 3.92 -9.83
CA ASP A 396 2.18 3.70 -10.23
C ASP A 396 2.34 2.65 -11.34
N ILE A 397 1.25 2.25 -12.01
CA ILE A 397 1.28 1.20 -13.03
C ILE A 397 2.23 1.51 -14.19
N ALA A 398 2.41 2.79 -14.54
CA ALA A 398 3.33 3.23 -15.58
C ALA A 398 4.79 2.83 -15.27
N ASP A 399 5.21 2.93 -14.01
CA ASP A 399 6.56 2.52 -13.56
C ASP A 399 6.72 1.00 -13.58
N LEU A 400 5.63 0.27 -13.27
CA LEU A 400 5.61 -1.19 -13.25
C LEU A 400 5.70 -1.77 -14.67
N VAL A 401 4.95 -1.21 -15.63
CA VAL A 401 4.98 -1.65 -17.04
C VAL A 401 6.15 -1.04 -17.83
N GLY A 402 6.72 0.08 -17.35
CA GLY A 402 7.89 0.73 -17.94
C GLY A 402 7.58 1.66 -19.13
N HIS A 403 6.34 2.11 -19.28
CA HIS A 403 5.91 3.07 -20.30
C HIS A 403 4.72 3.91 -19.80
N GLU A 404 4.46 5.05 -20.44
CA GLU A 404 3.29 5.87 -20.11
C GLU A 404 1.98 5.11 -20.38
N VAL A 405 0.97 5.37 -19.54
CA VAL A 405 -0.35 4.73 -19.61
C VAL A 405 -1.41 5.82 -19.68
N ALA A 406 -2.15 5.87 -20.79
CA ALA A 406 -3.26 6.77 -20.99
C ALA A 406 -4.43 6.46 -20.03
N ASP A 407 -5.36 7.40 -19.88
CA ASP A 407 -6.57 7.16 -19.10
C ASP A 407 -7.55 6.27 -19.87
N ALA A 408 -8.31 5.45 -19.14
CA ALA A 408 -9.29 4.56 -19.75
C ALA A 408 -10.41 5.38 -20.44
N PRO A 409 -10.91 4.93 -21.60
CA PRO A 409 -11.98 5.64 -22.29
C PRO A 409 -13.26 5.62 -21.44
N SER A 410 -14.01 6.71 -21.52
CA SER A 410 -15.27 6.92 -20.80
C SER A 410 -16.33 5.90 -21.22
N LEU A 411 -16.78 5.09 -20.28
CA LEU A 411 -17.93 4.19 -20.42
C LEU A 411 -19.00 4.60 -19.42
N ASP A 412 -20.20 4.03 -19.55
CA ASP A 412 -21.16 4.07 -18.46
C ASP A 412 -20.56 3.41 -17.19
N PRO A 413 -20.92 3.85 -15.97
CA PRO A 413 -20.22 3.43 -14.76
C PRO A 413 -20.29 1.93 -14.50
N GLN A 414 -21.35 1.27 -14.94
CA GLN A 414 -21.52 -0.16 -14.76
C GLN A 414 -20.66 -0.95 -15.75
N ALA A 415 -20.66 -0.59 -17.03
CA ALA A 415 -19.74 -1.17 -18.00
C ALA A 415 -18.28 -0.89 -17.62
N ALA A 416 -17.98 0.28 -17.05
CA ALA A 416 -16.65 0.59 -16.52
C ALA A 416 -16.28 -0.30 -15.34
N LYS A 417 -17.20 -0.52 -14.38
CA LYS A 417 -17.03 -1.42 -13.23
C LYS A 417 -16.90 -2.89 -13.65
N GLU A 418 -17.72 -3.33 -14.59
CA GLU A 418 -17.69 -4.69 -15.14
C GLU A 418 -16.38 -4.91 -15.88
N ARG A 419 -15.97 -3.97 -16.74
CA ARG A 419 -14.66 -3.99 -17.41
C ARG A 419 -13.52 -4.01 -16.40
N PHE A 420 -13.56 -3.16 -15.37
CA PHE A 420 -12.55 -3.16 -14.31
C PHE A 420 -12.47 -4.52 -13.60
N THR A 421 -13.62 -5.06 -13.17
CA THR A 421 -13.68 -6.34 -12.46
C THR A 421 -13.22 -7.49 -13.34
N GLN A 422 -13.58 -7.45 -14.63
CA GLN A 422 -13.14 -8.42 -15.63
C GLN A 422 -11.62 -8.35 -15.85
N VAL A 423 -11.07 -7.17 -16.17
CA VAL A 423 -9.63 -6.97 -16.39
C VAL A 423 -8.84 -7.36 -15.14
N ALA A 424 -9.25 -6.87 -13.97
CA ALA A 424 -8.62 -7.22 -12.70
C ALA A 424 -8.60 -8.74 -12.46
N SER A 425 -9.71 -9.44 -12.74
CA SER A 425 -9.80 -10.90 -12.58
C SER A 425 -8.99 -11.68 -13.63
N GLU A 426 -8.98 -11.21 -14.88
CA GLU A 426 -8.30 -11.90 -15.98
C GLU A 426 -6.78 -11.84 -15.88
N VAL A 427 -6.24 -10.73 -15.38
CA VAL A 427 -4.79 -10.53 -15.25
C VAL A 427 -4.16 -11.55 -14.30
N PHE A 428 -4.88 -12.00 -13.26
CA PHE A 428 -4.43 -13.11 -12.41
C PHE A 428 -4.32 -14.45 -13.17
N GLY A 429 -5.15 -14.66 -14.19
CA GLY A 429 -5.15 -15.88 -15.00
C GLY A 429 -4.12 -15.91 -16.12
N ARG A 430 -3.48 -14.77 -16.43
CA ARG A 430 -2.55 -14.59 -17.56
C ARG A 430 -1.07 -14.61 -17.15
N GLN A 431 -0.76 -15.29 -16.05
CA GLN A 431 0.62 -15.43 -15.59
C GLN A 431 1.36 -16.52 -16.37
N ASP A 432 2.65 -16.30 -16.65
CA ASP A 432 3.52 -17.25 -17.37
C ASP A 432 3.79 -18.54 -16.58
N ARG A 433 3.39 -18.58 -15.30
CA ARG A 433 3.56 -19.69 -14.37
C ARG A 433 2.30 -19.84 -13.50
N PRO A 434 2.06 -21.03 -12.91
CA PRO A 434 0.99 -21.21 -11.96
C PRO A 434 1.07 -20.18 -10.83
N LEU A 435 -0.07 -19.60 -10.44
CA LEU A 435 -0.14 -18.54 -9.45
C LEU A 435 -0.88 -19.02 -8.19
N VAL A 436 -0.34 -18.71 -7.02
CA VAL A 436 -1.03 -18.81 -5.73
C VAL A 436 -1.30 -17.40 -5.21
N VAL A 437 -2.56 -17.09 -4.94
CA VAL A 437 -2.99 -15.81 -4.36
C VAL A 437 -3.42 -16.06 -2.92
N LEU A 438 -2.69 -15.48 -1.97
CA LEU A 438 -2.97 -15.56 -0.54
C LEU A 438 -3.63 -14.26 -0.08
N LEU A 439 -4.84 -14.34 0.46
CA LEU A 439 -5.61 -13.19 0.94
C LEU A 439 -5.85 -13.35 2.43
N GLU A 440 -5.42 -12.38 3.23
CA GLU A 440 -5.53 -12.46 4.68
C GLU A 440 -6.54 -11.49 5.27
N ASP A 441 -7.10 -11.92 6.39
CA ASP A 441 -8.03 -11.15 7.21
C ASP A 441 -9.31 -10.72 6.47
N LEU A 442 -9.90 -11.62 5.66
CA LEU A 442 -11.10 -11.36 4.86
C LEU A 442 -12.35 -10.90 5.66
N HIS A 443 -12.32 -11.05 6.98
CA HIS A 443 -13.39 -10.60 7.87
C HIS A 443 -13.51 -9.07 7.92
N TRP A 444 -12.45 -8.32 7.59
CA TRP A 444 -12.47 -6.84 7.49
C TRP A 444 -12.74 -6.30 6.09
N VAL A 445 -13.04 -7.16 5.11
CA VAL A 445 -13.17 -6.76 3.70
C VAL A 445 -14.58 -6.25 3.39
N GLY A 446 -14.63 -5.10 2.71
CA GLY A 446 -15.86 -4.49 2.19
C GLY A 446 -16.46 -5.22 0.97
N SER A 447 -17.72 -4.92 0.66
CA SER A 447 -18.55 -5.64 -0.32
C SER A 447 -17.92 -5.74 -1.71
N GLU A 448 -17.31 -4.68 -2.23
CA GLU A 448 -16.78 -4.65 -3.60
C GLU A 448 -15.53 -5.48 -3.78
N SER A 449 -14.69 -5.54 -2.75
CA SER A 449 -13.55 -6.45 -2.74
C SER A 449 -14.00 -7.91 -2.71
N LEU A 450 -15.16 -8.22 -2.10
CA LEU A 450 -15.79 -9.54 -2.17
C LEU A 450 -16.37 -9.84 -3.56
N VAL A 451 -16.89 -8.85 -4.29
CA VAL A 451 -17.34 -9.02 -5.69
C VAL A 451 -16.16 -9.41 -6.59
N LEU A 452 -15.00 -8.75 -6.43
CA LEU A 452 -13.79 -9.12 -7.17
C LEU A 452 -13.29 -10.52 -6.75
N LEU A 453 -13.37 -10.85 -5.45
CA LEU A 453 -13.06 -12.20 -4.95
C LEU A 453 -13.93 -13.26 -5.62
N GLU A 454 -15.23 -12.99 -5.74
CA GLU A 454 -16.20 -13.89 -6.35
C GLU A 454 -15.94 -14.07 -7.85
N GLY A 455 -15.69 -12.97 -8.58
CA GLY A 455 -15.33 -13.02 -10.00
C GLY A 455 -14.08 -13.86 -10.25
N LEU A 456 -13.04 -13.66 -9.43
CA LEU A 456 -11.82 -14.44 -9.48
C LEU A 456 -12.06 -15.91 -9.13
N SER A 457 -12.83 -16.18 -8.06
CA SER A 457 -13.16 -17.54 -7.60
C SER A 457 -13.93 -18.34 -8.65
N ARG A 458 -14.85 -17.71 -9.40
CA ARG A 458 -15.52 -18.35 -10.55
C ARG A 458 -14.57 -18.64 -11.70
N GLY A 459 -13.57 -17.77 -11.90
CA GLY A 459 -12.59 -17.86 -12.98
C GLY A 459 -11.41 -18.80 -12.74
N VAL A 460 -11.23 -19.36 -11.54
CA VAL A 460 -10.07 -20.24 -11.24
C VAL A 460 -10.17 -21.61 -11.93
N VAL A 461 -11.38 -22.09 -12.23
CA VAL A 461 -11.58 -23.44 -12.78
C VAL A 461 -10.95 -23.53 -14.17
N GLY A 462 -10.07 -24.51 -14.36
CA GLY A 462 -9.35 -24.72 -15.63
C GLY A 462 -8.20 -23.74 -15.88
N ARG A 463 -7.80 -22.94 -14.87
CA ARG A 463 -6.61 -22.09 -14.91
C ARG A 463 -5.57 -22.60 -13.92
N PRO A 464 -4.26 -22.33 -14.13
CA PRO A 464 -3.24 -22.69 -13.16
C PRO A 464 -3.20 -21.68 -11.99
N LEU A 465 -4.32 -21.53 -11.28
CA LEU A 465 -4.54 -20.51 -10.25
C LEU A 465 -5.11 -21.13 -8.98
N LEU A 466 -4.44 -20.95 -7.84
CA LEU A 466 -4.91 -21.32 -6.52
C LEU A 466 -5.19 -20.07 -5.69
N LEU A 467 -6.45 -19.88 -5.29
CA LEU A 467 -6.87 -18.74 -4.48
C LEU A 467 -7.17 -19.19 -3.05
N ILE A 468 -6.57 -18.54 -2.06
CA ILE A 468 -6.76 -18.90 -0.65
C ILE A 468 -7.01 -17.66 0.18
N GLY A 469 -8.18 -17.58 0.80
CA GLY A 469 -8.56 -16.54 1.74
C GLY A 469 -8.51 -17.02 3.18
N SER A 470 -7.98 -16.26 4.13
CA SER A 470 -8.11 -16.55 5.56
C SER A 470 -9.07 -15.57 6.25
N TYR A 471 -9.78 -16.06 7.26
CA TYR A 471 -10.71 -15.24 8.03
C TYR A 471 -10.84 -15.71 9.48
N ARG A 472 -11.36 -14.82 10.33
CA ARG A 472 -11.69 -15.08 11.73
C ARG A 472 -13.15 -15.48 11.83
N ASP A 473 -13.41 -16.71 12.24
CA ASP A 473 -14.78 -17.20 12.39
C ASP A 473 -15.42 -16.79 13.73
N ASP A 474 -14.62 -16.31 14.67
CA ASP A 474 -15.08 -15.61 15.87
C ASP A 474 -15.56 -14.18 15.60
N GLU A 475 -15.12 -13.55 14.51
CA GLU A 475 -15.53 -12.18 14.13
C GLU A 475 -16.58 -12.16 13.00
N ARG A 476 -16.43 -13.00 11.97
CA ARG A 476 -17.36 -13.07 10.83
C ARG A 476 -17.67 -14.53 10.46
N PRO A 477 -18.44 -15.26 11.30
CA PRO A 477 -18.75 -16.67 11.09
C PRO A 477 -19.49 -16.96 9.79
N ASP A 478 -20.29 -15.99 9.33
CA ASP A 478 -21.16 -16.01 8.15
C ASP A 478 -20.43 -15.69 6.83
N LEU A 479 -19.13 -15.35 6.86
CA LEU A 479 -18.39 -14.99 5.65
C LEU A 479 -18.50 -16.03 4.52
N PRO A 480 -18.36 -17.36 4.77
CA PRO A 480 -18.51 -18.35 3.69
C PRO A 480 -19.91 -18.37 3.09
N ASP A 481 -20.95 -18.16 3.92
CA ASP A 481 -22.35 -18.16 3.48
C ASP A 481 -22.70 -16.89 2.69
N SER A 482 -21.97 -15.80 2.94
CA SER A 482 -22.12 -14.52 2.22
C SER A 482 -21.54 -14.55 0.81
N LEU A 483 -20.74 -15.56 0.46
CA LEU A 483 -20.14 -15.71 -0.86
C LEU A 483 -20.98 -16.69 -1.70
N PRO A 484 -21.41 -16.32 -2.92
CA PRO A 484 -22.20 -17.21 -3.78
C PRO A 484 -21.49 -18.54 -4.10
N GLN A 485 -20.16 -18.51 -4.17
CA GLN A 485 -19.29 -19.67 -4.34
C GLN A 485 -18.04 -19.49 -3.47
N PRO A 486 -18.08 -19.86 -2.17
CA PRO A 486 -16.96 -19.66 -1.25
C PRO A 486 -15.75 -20.56 -1.56
N GLY A 487 -15.87 -21.46 -2.54
CA GLY A 487 -14.92 -22.54 -2.76
C GLY A 487 -14.98 -23.58 -1.63
N GLN A 488 -13.84 -24.19 -1.32
CA GLN A 488 -13.73 -25.17 -0.23
C GLN A 488 -13.40 -24.47 1.09
N VAL A 489 -14.10 -24.82 2.17
CA VAL A 489 -13.88 -24.22 3.50
C VAL A 489 -13.08 -25.19 4.38
N LEU A 490 -11.92 -24.74 4.84
CA LEU A 490 -11.03 -25.44 5.76
C LEU A 490 -11.08 -24.77 7.14
N LYS A 491 -11.51 -25.51 8.17
CA LYS A 491 -11.63 -24.99 9.54
C LYS A 491 -10.50 -25.46 10.43
N LEU A 492 -9.69 -24.53 10.93
CA LEU A 492 -8.60 -24.82 11.86
C LEU A 492 -9.13 -24.91 13.29
N ARG A 493 -8.90 -26.07 13.92
CA ARG A 493 -9.25 -26.33 15.32
C ARG A 493 -8.06 -26.07 16.24
N ARG A 494 -8.28 -25.93 17.55
CA ARG A 494 -7.17 -25.87 18.53
C ARG A 494 -6.32 -27.15 18.51
N LEU A 495 -5.05 -27.05 18.93
CA LEU A 495 -4.10 -28.16 18.93
C LEU A 495 -4.49 -29.27 19.92
N SER A 496 -4.15 -30.50 19.55
CA SER A 496 -4.26 -31.68 20.42
C SER A 496 -3.18 -31.69 21.52
N LYS A 497 -3.35 -32.51 22.55
CA LYS A 497 -2.36 -32.65 23.63
C LYS A 497 -1.01 -33.13 23.09
N GLU A 498 -1.03 -34.01 22.09
CA GLU A 498 0.14 -34.53 21.40
C GLU A 498 0.88 -33.42 20.64
N SER A 499 0.14 -32.60 19.89
CA SER A 499 0.68 -31.45 19.17
C SER A 499 1.22 -30.37 20.11
N ILE A 500 0.60 -30.17 21.28
CA ILE A 500 1.12 -29.28 22.34
C ILE A 500 2.46 -29.79 22.85
N ALA A 501 2.60 -31.10 23.08
CA ALA A 501 3.85 -31.70 23.54
C ALA A 501 4.98 -31.52 22.53
N GLU A 502 4.70 -31.76 21.24
CA GLU A 502 5.69 -31.58 20.18
C GLU A 502 6.08 -30.10 19.99
N LEU A 503 5.11 -29.19 19.96
CA LEU A 503 5.36 -27.75 19.84
C LEU A 503 6.18 -27.23 21.04
N SER A 504 5.80 -27.64 22.27
CA SER A 504 6.52 -27.30 23.50
C SER A 504 7.94 -27.85 23.50
N ALA A 505 8.14 -29.11 23.08
CA ALA A 505 9.45 -29.71 22.97
C ALA A 505 10.35 -29.01 21.93
N SER A 506 9.76 -28.45 20.87
CA SER A 506 10.52 -27.67 19.88
C SER A 506 11.07 -26.35 20.45
N MET A 507 10.42 -25.77 21.47
CA MET A 507 10.86 -24.52 22.11
C MET A 507 11.73 -24.75 23.35
N LEU A 508 11.44 -25.79 24.14
CA LEU A 508 12.05 -26.06 25.45
C LEU A 508 12.96 -27.31 25.48
N GLY A 509 13.18 -27.95 24.33
CA GLY A 509 13.87 -29.24 24.23
C GLY A 509 13.08 -30.39 24.89
N PRO A 510 13.73 -31.52 25.24
CA PRO A 510 13.07 -32.69 25.81
C PRO A 510 12.30 -32.43 27.11
N ALA A 511 12.57 -31.31 27.79
CA ALA A 511 11.86 -30.92 28.99
C ALA A 511 10.45 -30.39 28.69
N GLY A 512 10.21 -29.87 27.48
CA GLY A 512 8.91 -29.37 27.03
C GLY A 512 7.85 -30.45 26.81
N SER A 513 8.27 -31.70 26.56
CA SER A 513 7.36 -32.85 26.40
C SER A 513 6.99 -33.54 27.71
N ARG A 514 7.44 -33.02 28.87
CA ARG A 514 7.09 -33.58 30.18
C ARG A 514 5.61 -33.35 30.48
N GLU A 515 4.93 -34.38 30.97
CA GLU A 515 3.48 -34.36 31.20
C GLU A 515 2.99 -33.18 32.07
N PRO A 516 3.66 -32.78 33.18
CA PRO A 516 3.25 -31.61 33.96
C PRO A 516 3.28 -30.29 33.17
N VAL A 517 4.23 -30.14 32.24
CA VAL A 517 4.35 -28.95 31.38
C VAL A 517 3.22 -28.96 30.35
N VAL A 518 2.99 -30.10 29.70
CA VAL A 518 1.92 -30.25 28.69
C VAL A 518 0.53 -30.03 29.30
N ASP A 519 0.26 -30.56 30.49
CA ASP A 519 -1.00 -30.37 31.20
C ASP A 519 -1.24 -28.92 31.61
N LEU A 520 -0.19 -28.23 32.06
CA LEU A 520 -0.23 -26.80 32.32
C LEU A 520 -0.58 -26.03 31.04
N LEU A 521 0.16 -26.26 29.95
CA LEU A 521 -0.06 -25.58 28.68
C LEU A 521 -1.47 -25.85 28.13
N GLN A 522 -1.95 -27.10 28.17
CA GLN A 522 -3.30 -27.44 27.71
C GLN A 522 -4.37 -26.72 28.54
N ARG A 523 -4.21 -26.66 29.87
CA ARG A 523 -5.19 -26.02 30.77
C ARG A 523 -5.25 -24.51 30.57
N GLU A 524 -4.11 -23.84 30.48
CA GLU A 524 -4.05 -22.37 30.42
C GLU A 524 -4.37 -21.80 29.03
N THR A 525 -4.10 -22.56 27.98
CA THR A 525 -4.17 -22.08 26.59
C THR A 525 -5.38 -22.64 25.83
N GLY A 526 -5.95 -23.74 26.34
CA GLY A 526 -6.97 -24.52 25.64
C GLY A 526 -6.49 -25.10 24.29
N GLY A 527 -5.18 -25.12 24.01
CA GLY A 527 -4.60 -25.59 22.76
C GLY A 527 -4.48 -24.51 21.66
N ASN A 528 -4.68 -23.24 21.97
CA ASN A 528 -4.41 -22.15 21.02
C ASN A 528 -2.87 -21.90 20.92
N PRO A 529 -2.24 -22.04 19.73
CA PRO A 529 -0.80 -21.91 19.56
C PRO A 529 -0.23 -20.57 20.05
N PHE A 530 -0.88 -19.45 19.76
CA PHE A 530 -0.40 -18.13 20.19
C PHE A 530 -0.32 -18.04 21.72
N PHE A 531 -1.35 -18.50 22.42
CA PHE A 531 -1.35 -18.51 23.89
C PHE A 531 -0.38 -19.52 24.48
N LEU A 532 -0.12 -20.63 23.78
CA LEU A 532 0.91 -21.60 24.18
C LEU A 532 2.29 -20.98 24.14
N VAL A 533 2.65 -20.34 23.04
CA VAL A 533 3.93 -19.61 22.91
C VAL A 533 4.05 -18.53 23.99
N GLU A 534 2.96 -17.79 24.26
CA GLU A 534 2.95 -16.76 25.31
C GLU A 534 3.08 -17.35 26.73
N THR A 535 2.49 -18.52 26.99
CA THR A 535 2.62 -19.19 28.29
C THR A 535 4.04 -19.68 28.51
N VAL A 536 4.65 -20.29 27.48
CA VAL A 536 6.06 -20.72 27.52
C VAL A 536 6.98 -19.53 27.73
N ARG A 537 6.69 -18.39 27.09
CA ARG A 537 7.41 -17.13 27.30
C ARG A 537 7.36 -16.66 28.74
N ALA A 538 6.15 -16.59 29.33
CA ALA A 538 5.99 -16.17 30.71
C ALA A 538 6.75 -17.07 31.70
N LEU A 539 6.81 -18.39 31.43
CA LEU A 539 7.62 -19.34 32.20
C LEU A 539 9.13 -19.10 32.03
N ALA A 540 9.59 -18.85 30.79
CA ALA A 540 10.98 -18.55 30.49
C ALA A 540 11.44 -17.24 31.15
N GLU A 541 10.55 -16.27 31.27
CA GLU A 541 10.81 -14.98 31.92
C GLU A 541 10.98 -15.10 33.44
N GLU A 542 10.23 -15.97 34.11
CA GLU A 542 10.38 -16.20 35.56
C GLU A 542 11.66 -16.97 35.89
N THR A 543 12.12 -17.80 34.96
CA THR A 543 13.32 -18.63 35.12
C THR A 543 14.60 -17.94 34.66
N GLY A 544 14.49 -16.88 33.85
CA GLY A 544 15.62 -16.17 33.26
C GLY A 544 16.32 -16.91 32.12
N GLN A 545 15.98 -18.18 31.86
CA GLN A 545 16.52 -19.01 30.77
C GLN A 545 15.48 -20.06 30.33
N LEU A 546 15.33 -20.25 29.02
CA LEU A 546 14.38 -21.23 28.45
C LEU A 546 14.65 -22.68 28.94
N ASP A 547 15.92 -23.06 29.06
CA ASP A 547 16.34 -24.44 29.41
C ASP A 547 15.93 -24.85 30.85
N LEU A 548 15.63 -23.88 31.72
CA LEU A 548 15.30 -24.12 33.13
C LEU A 548 13.79 -24.38 33.37
N VAL A 549 12.92 -24.07 32.40
CA VAL A 549 11.46 -24.16 32.54
C VAL A 549 10.98 -25.57 32.90
N GLY A 550 11.54 -26.60 32.26
CA GLY A 550 11.09 -27.98 32.49
C GLY A 550 11.75 -28.68 33.68
N VAL A 551 12.66 -28.02 34.41
CA VAL A 551 13.44 -28.59 35.53
C VAL A 551 12.88 -28.17 36.91
N MET A 552 12.06 -27.12 36.98
CA MET A 552 11.53 -26.59 38.24
C MET A 552 10.07 -26.98 38.54
N THR A 553 9.64 -26.73 39.78
CA THR A 553 8.23 -26.81 40.19
C THR A 553 7.43 -25.70 39.50
N LEU A 554 6.52 -26.09 38.61
CA LEU A 554 5.69 -25.14 37.86
C LEU A 554 4.80 -24.30 38.80
N PRO A 555 4.75 -22.97 38.65
CA PRO A 555 3.95 -22.11 39.54
C PRO A 555 2.45 -22.38 39.38
N ALA A 556 1.75 -22.73 40.46
CA ALA A 556 0.30 -22.98 40.44
C ALA A 556 -0.56 -21.68 40.43
N SER A 557 -0.02 -20.57 40.93
CA SER A 557 -0.77 -19.31 41.18
C SER A 557 -0.59 -18.23 40.11
N VAL A 558 0.44 -18.34 39.28
CA VAL A 558 0.77 -17.32 38.25
C VAL A 558 -0.28 -17.30 37.13
N PHE A 559 -0.90 -18.44 36.83
CA PHE A 559 -1.66 -18.64 35.60
C PHE A 559 -3.19 -18.71 35.77
N ALA A 560 -3.71 -18.75 37.00
CA ALA A 560 -5.12 -19.05 37.35
C ALA A 560 -6.22 -18.13 36.78
N GLN A 561 -5.91 -17.13 35.94
CA GLN A 561 -6.85 -16.15 35.39
C GLN A 561 -6.84 -16.07 33.85
N GLY A 562 -6.12 -16.98 33.18
CA GLY A 562 -6.18 -17.18 31.74
C GLY A 562 -5.48 -16.12 30.88
N VAL A 563 -5.59 -16.34 29.57
CA VAL A 563 -4.94 -15.65 28.45
C VAL A 563 -4.86 -14.12 28.55
N ARG A 564 -5.95 -13.45 28.94
CA ARG A 564 -6.00 -11.96 28.95
C ARG A 564 -4.96 -11.37 29.90
N ARG A 565 -4.64 -12.09 30.98
CA ARG A 565 -3.63 -11.66 31.97
C ARG A 565 -2.21 -11.82 31.44
N LEU A 566 -1.94 -12.79 30.54
CA LEU A 566 -0.63 -12.95 29.90
C LEU A 566 -0.30 -11.74 29.01
N ILE A 567 -1.24 -11.37 28.12
CA ILE A 567 -1.12 -10.18 27.27
C ILE A 567 -0.94 -8.92 28.14
N GLN A 568 -1.77 -8.75 29.16
CA GLN A 568 -1.66 -7.61 30.07
C GLN A 568 -0.31 -7.58 30.79
N ARG A 569 0.16 -8.71 31.33
CA ARG A 569 1.45 -8.81 32.02
C ARG A 569 2.58 -8.33 31.12
N ARG A 570 2.60 -8.76 29.86
CA ARG A 570 3.61 -8.35 28.87
C ARG A 570 3.54 -6.85 28.55
N LEU A 571 2.35 -6.32 28.30
CA LEU A 571 2.16 -4.88 28.10
C LEU A 571 2.60 -4.05 29.32
N HIS A 572 2.44 -4.57 30.55
CA HIS A 572 2.93 -3.90 31.77
C HIS A 572 4.46 -3.91 31.89
N ARG A 573 5.19 -4.78 31.17
CA ARG A 573 6.66 -4.76 31.18
C ARG A 573 7.26 -3.66 30.30
N VAL A 574 6.48 -3.11 29.37
CA VAL A 574 6.88 -1.95 28.58
C VAL A 574 7.23 -0.81 29.56
N PRO A 575 8.42 -0.19 29.46
CA PRO A 575 8.84 0.88 30.35
C PRO A 575 7.78 1.99 30.45
N GLU A 576 7.53 2.53 31.63
CA GLU A 576 6.44 3.49 31.84
C GLU A 576 6.54 4.71 30.91
N GLY A 577 7.77 5.20 30.64
CA GLY A 577 8.01 6.29 29.69
C GLY A 577 7.74 5.94 28.22
N ALA A 578 7.74 4.64 27.86
CA ALA A 578 7.50 4.15 26.50
C ALA A 578 6.02 3.86 26.21
N ARG A 579 5.19 3.67 27.25
CA ARG A 579 3.76 3.32 27.11
C ARG A 579 2.93 4.37 26.36
N PRO A 580 3.10 5.70 26.55
CA PRO A 580 2.29 6.69 25.84
C PRO A 580 2.47 6.63 24.31
N LEU A 581 3.69 6.42 23.82
CA LEU A 581 3.95 6.26 22.39
C LEU A 581 3.44 4.91 21.88
N LEU A 582 3.53 3.84 22.68
CA LEU A 582 2.93 2.54 22.33
C LEU A 582 1.41 2.61 22.19
N GLN A 583 0.72 3.37 23.04
CA GLN A 583 -0.72 3.60 22.92
C GLN A 583 -1.07 4.35 21.64
N LEU A 584 -0.30 5.38 21.27
CA LEU A 584 -0.47 6.08 19.99
C LEU A 584 -0.21 5.17 18.80
N ALA A 585 0.88 4.39 18.83
CA ALA A 585 1.18 3.41 17.79
C ALA A 585 0.06 2.38 17.65
N ALA A 586 -0.46 1.88 18.77
CA ALA A 586 -1.59 0.95 18.79
C ALA A 586 -2.86 1.57 18.18
N VAL A 587 -3.14 2.84 18.47
CA VAL A 587 -4.27 3.54 17.84
C VAL A 587 -4.01 3.73 16.34
N ALA A 588 -2.80 4.11 15.93
CA ALA A 588 -2.44 4.43 14.54
C ALA A 588 -2.46 3.22 13.60
N GLY A 589 -2.14 2.02 14.09
CA GLY A 589 -2.35 0.77 13.37
C GLY A 589 -1.45 -0.39 13.80
N LYS A 590 -1.57 -1.51 13.09
CA LYS A 590 -0.72 -2.70 13.30
C LYS A 590 0.71 -2.47 12.83
N ASP A 591 0.85 -1.94 11.63
CA ASP A 591 2.14 -1.62 11.03
C ASP A 591 2.53 -0.19 11.45
N LEU A 592 3.80 -0.02 11.85
CA LEU A 592 4.30 1.23 12.40
C LEU A 592 4.80 2.13 11.28
N ASP A 593 4.09 3.23 11.10
CA ASP A 593 4.49 4.36 10.28
C ASP A 593 5.50 5.22 11.07
N LEU A 594 6.79 5.01 10.82
CA LEU A 594 7.86 5.65 11.61
C LEU A 594 7.89 7.17 11.43
N ASP A 595 7.59 7.68 10.23
CA ASP A 595 7.50 9.12 9.96
C ASP A 595 6.36 9.75 10.76
N LEU A 596 5.21 9.06 10.84
CA LEU A 596 4.08 9.48 11.66
C LEU A 596 4.42 9.47 13.17
N LEU A 597 5.07 8.41 13.67
CA LEU A 597 5.47 8.30 15.07
C LEU A 597 6.50 9.38 15.46
N HIS A 598 7.45 9.66 14.58
CA HIS A 598 8.42 10.75 14.77
C HIS A 598 7.71 12.11 14.85
N ALA A 599 6.71 12.37 13.99
CA ALA A 599 5.94 13.62 14.03
C ALA A 599 5.02 13.75 15.26
N LEU A 600 4.56 12.63 15.83
CA LEU A 600 3.75 12.58 17.05
C LEU A 600 4.57 12.88 18.30
N CYS A 601 5.82 12.42 18.35
CA CYS A 601 6.70 12.49 19.51
C CYS A 601 8.17 12.78 19.10
N PRO A 602 8.48 13.96 18.55
CA PRO A 602 9.81 14.27 17.99
C PRO A 602 10.94 14.28 19.04
N GLN A 603 10.58 14.44 20.31
CA GLN A 603 11.51 14.41 21.44
C GLN A 603 11.89 12.98 21.91
N VAL A 604 11.22 11.95 21.41
CA VAL A 604 11.50 10.56 21.79
C VAL A 604 12.57 10.00 20.84
N ASP A 605 13.60 9.39 21.42
CA ASP A 605 14.53 8.54 20.67
C ASP A 605 13.77 7.30 20.16
N LEU A 606 13.40 7.33 18.88
CA LEU A 606 12.54 6.31 18.29
C LEU A 606 13.25 4.96 18.21
N ASP A 607 14.54 4.94 17.90
CA ASP A 607 15.34 3.70 17.83
C ASP A 607 15.46 3.08 19.23
N GLY A 608 15.73 3.89 20.25
CA GLY A 608 15.74 3.44 21.65
C GLY A 608 14.37 2.93 22.12
N TRP A 609 13.28 3.57 21.69
CA TRP A 609 11.91 3.13 22.00
C TRP A 609 11.53 1.82 21.30
N LEU A 610 11.85 1.68 20.01
CA LEU A 610 11.63 0.46 19.23
C LEU A 610 12.39 -0.71 19.86
N ALA A 611 13.66 -0.50 20.20
CA ALA A 611 14.48 -1.48 20.92
C ALA A 611 13.84 -1.86 22.27
N ALA A 612 13.42 -0.88 23.08
CA ALA A 612 12.80 -1.16 24.38
C ALA A 612 11.47 -1.95 24.28
N CYS A 613 10.69 -1.71 23.22
CA CYS A 613 9.45 -2.45 22.96
C CYS A 613 9.71 -3.84 22.36
N ALA A 614 10.72 -3.98 21.51
CA ALA A 614 11.21 -5.27 20.99
C ALA A 614 11.83 -6.13 22.11
N ASP A 615 12.48 -5.49 23.08
CA ASP A 615 13.01 -6.09 24.31
C ASP A 615 11.94 -6.59 25.28
N VAL A 616 10.66 -6.32 25.04
CA VAL A 616 9.54 -7.03 25.70
C VAL A 616 8.64 -7.70 24.68
N ALA A 617 9.17 -7.83 23.46
CA ALA A 617 8.62 -8.46 22.29
C ALA A 617 7.32 -7.83 21.77
N VAL A 618 6.85 -6.70 22.30
CA VAL A 618 5.56 -6.14 21.90
C VAL A 618 5.56 -5.73 20.43
N LEU A 619 6.72 -5.28 19.95
CA LEU A 619 6.97 -4.93 18.56
C LEU A 619 7.99 -5.90 17.95
N GLU A 620 7.88 -6.13 16.66
CA GLU A 620 8.82 -6.90 15.86
C GLU A 620 9.05 -6.20 14.52
N VAL A 621 10.08 -6.63 13.78
CA VAL A 621 10.27 -6.23 12.39
C VAL A 621 9.88 -7.41 11.51
N GLU A 622 8.89 -7.27 10.63
CA GLU A 622 8.56 -8.24 9.58
C GLU A 622 8.71 -7.57 8.20
N GLY A 623 9.41 -8.20 7.26
CA GLY A 623 9.58 -7.66 5.90
C GLY A 623 10.25 -6.28 5.84
N GLY A 624 11.12 -5.96 6.81
CA GLY A 624 11.78 -4.65 6.91
C GLY A 624 10.92 -3.54 7.54
N GLN A 625 9.66 -3.83 7.91
CA GLN A 625 8.76 -2.88 8.55
C GLN A 625 8.53 -3.25 10.02
N TRP A 626 8.52 -2.23 10.87
CA TRP A 626 8.15 -2.39 12.28
C TRP A 626 6.65 -2.58 12.41
N ARG A 627 6.23 -3.48 13.28
CA ARG A 627 4.81 -3.75 13.56
C ARG A 627 4.59 -4.34 14.95
N PHE A 628 3.35 -4.37 15.40
CA PHE A 628 2.99 -5.19 16.56
C PHE A 628 3.25 -6.66 16.28
N SER A 629 3.90 -7.35 17.23
CA SER A 629 4.26 -8.77 17.03
C SER A 629 3.04 -9.69 16.91
N HIS A 630 1.89 -9.24 17.38
CA HIS A 630 0.61 -9.93 17.22
C HIS A 630 -0.57 -8.97 17.44
N ASP A 631 -1.66 -9.16 16.71
CA ASP A 631 -2.84 -8.29 16.78
C ASP A 631 -3.44 -8.23 18.19
N ARG A 632 -3.39 -9.34 18.94
CA ARG A 632 -3.86 -9.42 20.34
C ARG A 632 -3.10 -8.49 21.30
N LEU A 633 -1.82 -8.20 21.06
CA LEU A 633 -1.04 -7.24 21.89
C LEU A 633 -1.48 -5.81 21.61
N ARG A 634 -1.72 -5.50 20.33
CA ARG A 634 -2.28 -4.22 19.92
C ARG A 634 -3.69 -4.02 20.46
N GLU A 635 -4.59 -4.98 20.22
CA GLU A 635 -5.95 -5.00 20.75
C GLU A 635 -5.93 -4.81 22.27
N GLY A 636 -5.09 -5.57 22.98
CA GLY A 636 -4.92 -5.42 24.43
C GLY A 636 -4.44 -4.03 24.88
N THR A 637 -3.66 -3.33 24.04
CA THR A 637 -3.23 -1.95 24.30
C THR A 637 -4.39 -0.97 24.10
N VAL A 638 -5.18 -1.13 23.03
CA VAL A 638 -6.34 -0.28 22.72
C VAL A 638 -7.50 -0.53 23.71
N ASP A 639 -7.72 -1.78 24.12
CA ASP A 639 -8.75 -2.18 25.08
C ASP A 639 -8.44 -1.71 26.50
N ALA A 640 -7.17 -1.48 26.82
CA ALA A 640 -6.75 -0.92 28.10
C ALA A 640 -6.98 0.60 28.21
N LEU A 641 -7.24 1.29 27.09
CA LEU A 641 -7.56 2.71 27.08
C LEU A 641 -8.97 2.95 27.63
N SER A 642 -9.13 3.97 28.47
CA SER A 642 -10.47 4.40 28.88
C SER A 642 -11.25 5.00 27.71
N GLU A 643 -12.59 5.00 27.81
CA GLU A 643 -13.48 5.65 26.85
C GLU A 643 -13.22 7.17 26.72
N VAL A 644 -12.55 7.77 27.72
CA VAL A 644 -12.19 9.20 27.74
C VAL A 644 -10.87 9.48 27.01
N GLU A 645 -9.88 8.60 27.16
CA GLU A 645 -8.55 8.78 26.56
C GLU A 645 -8.53 8.46 25.07
N ARG A 646 -9.28 7.43 24.66
CA ARG A 646 -9.26 6.90 23.29
C ARG A 646 -9.56 7.97 22.22
N PRO A 647 -10.62 8.80 22.32
CA PRO A 647 -10.88 9.84 21.33
C PRO A 647 -9.75 10.87 21.21
N GLY A 648 -9.11 11.21 22.34
CA GLY A 648 -7.96 12.13 22.37
C GLY A 648 -6.75 11.59 21.62
N LEU A 649 -6.49 10.28 21.70
CA LEU A 649 -5.40 9.66 20.94
C LEU A 649 -5.71 9.59 19.44
N HIS A 650 -6.95 9.22 19.05
CA HIS A 650 -7.36 9.24 17.64
C HIS A 650 -7.23 10.65 17.04
N ARG A 651 -7.58 11.70 17.78
CA ARG A 651 -7.39 13.09 17.36
C ARG A 651 -5.91 13.40 17.06
N ARG A 652 -5.02 13.05 17.99
CA ARG A 652 -3.57 13.28 17.82
C ARG A 652 -3.01 12.56 16.61
N VAL A 653 -3.42 11.31 16.39
CA VAL A 653 -3.03 10.53 15.20
C VAL A 653 -3.53 11.20 13.93
N ALA A 654 -4.79 11.61 13.87
CA ALA A 654 -5.36 12.29 12.70
C ALA A 654 -4.62 13.60 12.37
N GLU A 655 -4.37 14.44 13.36
CA GLU A 655 -3.61 15.70 13.21
C GLU A 655 -2.16 15.46 12.75
N ALA A 656 -1.55 14.35 13.15
CA ALA A 656 -0.22 13.98 12.70
C ALA A 656 -0.24 13.48 11.25
N ILE A 657 -1.24 12.67 10.86
CA ILE A 657 -1.40 12.23 9.46
C ILE A 657 -1.58 13.44 8.53
N GLU A 658 -2.43 14.41 8.91
CA GLU A 658 -2.63 15.65 8.14
C GLU A 658 -1.32 16.45 7.92
N ARG A 659 -0.41 16.38 8.89
CA ARG A 659 0.85 17.14 8.89
C ARG A 659 1.96 16.44 8.08
N VAL A 660 2.08 15.11 8.24
CA VAL A 660 3.13 14.31 7.60
C VAL A 660 2.78 14.03 6.14
N TYR A 661 1.50 13.79 5.86
CA TYR A 661 1.02 13.41 4.54
C TYR A 661 -0.02 14.43 4.00
N PRO A 662 0.37 15.71 3.83
CA PRO A 662 -0.55 16.71 3.32
C PRO A 662 -0.98 16.34 1.89
N HIS A 663 -2.28 16.34 1.64
CA HIS A 663 -2.86 16.04 0.33
C HIS A 663 -2.62 14.61 -0.20
N ALA A 664 -2.28 13.65 0.67
CA ALA A 664 -2.11 12.25 0.30
C ALA A 664 -3.47 11.53 0.16
N PRO A 665 -3.91 11.19 -1.07
CA PRO A 665 -5.21 10.57 -1.29
C PRO A 665 -5.38 9.26 -0.53
N GLU A 666 -4.33 8.44 -0.43
CA GLU A 666 -4.34 7.15 0.25
C GLU A 666 -4.59 7.23 1.76
N GLN A 667 -4.40 8.40 2.38
CA GLN A 667 -4.62 8.61 3.81
C GLN A 667 -6.06 9.06 4.14
N VAL A 668 -6.87 9.42 3.14
CA VAL A 668 -8.20 10.02 3.34
C VAL A 668 -9.14 9.08 4.11
N ALA A 669 -9.15 7.79 3.80
CA ALA A 669 -9.97 6.80 4.50
C ALA A 669 -9.50 6.60 5.96
N ARG A 670 -8.18 6.59 6.21
CA ARG A 670 -7.62 6.55 7.57
C ARG A 670 -7.99 7.80 8.37
N LEU A 671 -7.90 8.98 7.76
CA LEU A 671 -8.29 10.25 8.37
C LEU A 671 -9.79 10.26 8.73
N ALA A 672 -10.66 9.78 7.84
CA ALA A 672 -12.09 9.63 8.12
C ALA A 672 -12.32 8.78 9.38
N TYR A 673 -11.69 7.59 9.43
CA TYR A 673 -11.77 6.70 10.57
C TYR A 673 -11.29 7.36 11.87
N HIS A 674 -10.09 7.95 11.90
CA HIS A 674 -9.57 8.55 13.12
C HIS A 674 -10.39 9.78 13.58
N TRP A 675 -10.86 10.62 12.67
CA TRP A 675 -11.70 11.76 13.06
C TRP A 675 -13.07 11.35 13.59
N GLU A 676 -13.68 10.28 13.06
CA GLU A 676 -14.90 9.70 13.63
C GLU A 676 -14.66 9.14 15.04
N GLN A 677 -13.59 8.36 15.23
CA GLN A 677 -13.24 7.82 16.56
C GLN A 677 -12.84 8.92 17.56
N ALA A 678 -12.34 10.06 17.07
CA ALA A 678 -12.06 11.24 17.87
C ALA A 678 -13.31 12.06 18.26
N GLY A 679 -14.48 11.72 17.70
CA GLY A 679 -15.73 12.45 17.92
C GLY A 679 -15.78 13.84 17.29
N ASP A 680 -14.86 14.17 16.36
CA ASP A 680 -14.88 15.44 15.64
C ASP A 680 -15.76 15.31 14.40
N GLY A 681 -17.06 15.57 14.58
CA GLY A 681 -18.03 15.43 13.49
C GLY A 681 -17.72 16.31 12.26
N GLY A 682 -17.06 17.46 12.43
CA GLY A 682 -16.80 18.40 11.34
C GLY A 682 -15.69 17.91 10.42
N LYS A 683 -14.56 17.50 11.01
CA LYS A 683 -13.46 16.87 10.28
C LYS A 683 -13.86 15.49 9.74
N ALA A 684 -14.54 14.67 10.54
CA ALA A 684 -15.06 13.37 10.13
C ALA A 684 -15.93 13.46 8.88
N ALA A 685 -16.94 14.34 8.87
CA ALA A 685 -17.81 14.54 7.71
C ALA A 685 -17.05 14.97 6.45
N THR A 686 -15.99 15.75 6.61
CA THR A 686 -15.12 16.21 5.50
C THR A 686 -14.38 15.03 4.89
N TYR A 687 -13.65 14.25 5.70
CA TYR A 687 -12.88 13.12 5.19
C TYR A 687 -13.74 11.94 4.74
N LEU A 688 -14.88 11.69 5.38
CA LEU A 688 -15.86 10.71 4.90
C LEU A 688 -16.39 11.08 3.51
N SER A 689 -16.68 12.36 3.27
CA SER A 689 -17.13 12.81 1.95
C SER A 689 -16.02 12.62 0.90
N HIS A 690 -14.76 12.96 1.22
CA HIS A 690 -13.63 12.73 0.31
C HIS A 690 -13.34 11.25 0.08
N ALA A 691 -13.42 10.41 1.11
CA ALA A 691 -13.27 8.96 0.98
C ALA A 691 -14.37 8.38 0.08
N GLY A 692 -15.61 8.85 0.24
CA GLY A 692 -16.72 8.49 -0.63
C GLY A 692 -16.49 8.90 -2.08
N ASP A 693 -15.89 10.08 -2.31
CA ASP A 693 -15.50 10.53 -3.66
C ASP A 693 -14.46 9.59 -4.28
N GLN A 694 -13.43 9.21 -3.54
CA GLN A 694 -12.41 8.27 -4.01
C GLN A 694 -13.02 6.90 -4.34
N ALA A 695 -13.85 6.36 -3.43
CA ALA A 695 -14.54 5.10 -3.63
C ALA A 695 -15.41 5.14 -4.90
N ARG A 696 -16.18 6.21 -5.10
CA ARG A 696 -17.01 6.40 -6.30
C ARG A 696 -16.18 6.44 -7.59
N LEU A 697 -15.02 7.09 -7.58
CA LEU A 697 -14.13 7.21 -8.74
C LEU A 697 -13.50 5.88 -9.16
N VAL A 698 -13.28 4.96 -8.22
CA VAL A 698 -12.75 3.61 -8.50
C VAL A 698 -13.86 2.54 -8.57
N TYR A 699 -15.12 2.96 -8.76
CA TYR A 699 -16.28 2.09 -8.92
C TYR A 699 -16.70 1.27 -7.67
N ALA A 700 -16.20 1.65 -6.49
CA ALA A 700 -16.62 1.14 -5.19
C ALA A 700 -17.89 1.86 -4.69
N HIS A 701 -19.02 1.58 -5.34
CA HIS A 701 -20.28 2.30 -5.12
C HIS A 701 -20.95 2.04 -3.76
N GLU A 702 -20.96 0.82 -3.24
CA GLU A 702 -21.50 0.49 -1.91
C GLU A 702 -20.65 1.11 -0.80
N GLU A 703 -19.32 1.07 -0.93
CA GLU A 703 -18.41 1.73 -0.01
C GLU A 703 -18.61 3.26 -0.04
N ALA A 704 -18.76 3.86 -1.22
CA ALA A 704 -19.11 5.26 -1.35
C ALA A 704 -20.47 5.60 -0.70
N ILE A 705 -21.48 4.74 -0.87
CA ILE A 705 -22.80 4.88 -0.24
C ILE A 705 -22.68 4.85 1.29
N ASP A 706 -21.91 3.93 1.87
CA ASP A 706 -21.67 3.87 3.32
C ASP A 706 -20.99 5.15 3.83
N LEU A 707 -19.90 5.57 3.17
CA LEU A 707 -19.12 6.73 3.56
C LEU A 707 -19.93 8.04 3.51
N TYR A 708 -20.67 8.27 2.41
CA TYR A 708 -21.58 9.43 2.33
C TYR A 708 -22.74 9.32 3.34
N GLY A 709 -23.26 8.10 3.56
CA GLY A 709 -24.31 7.80 4.52
C GLY A 709 -23.90 8.12 5.96
N ARG A 710 -22.63 7.92 6.32
CA ARG A 710 -22.05 8.29 7.62
C ARG A 710 -21.73 9.78 7.73
N ALA A 711 -21.31 10.42 6.64
CA ALA A 711 -21.06 11.87 6.62
C ALA A 711 -22.33 12.68 6.84
N LEU A 712 -23.46 12.23 6.27
CA LEU A 712 -24.68 13.03 6.20
C LEU A 712 -25.29 13.37 7.59
N PRO A 713 -25.48 12.42 8.53
CA PRO A 713 -25.95 12.74 9.88
C PRO A 713 -25.05 13.74 10.62
N LEU A 714 -23.73 13.66 10.39
CA LEU A 714 -22.76 14.57 11.02
C LEU A 714 -22.92 16.01 10.49
N LEU A 715 -23.13 16.18 9.18
CA LEU A 715 -23.40 17.46 8.55
C LEU A 715 -24.75 18.04 8.97
N GLU A 716 -25.80 17.20 9.00
CA GLU A 716 -27.15 17.59 9.42
C GLU A 716 -27.16 18.05 10.89
N ALA A 717 -26.45 17.34 11.78
CA ALA A 717 -26.33 17.71 13.20
C ALA A 717 -25.61 19.05 13.43
N GLN A 718 -24.69 19.42 12.53
CA GLN A 718 -23.97 20.70 12.57
C GLN A 718 -24.72 21.87 11.91
N GLY A 719 -25.89 21.61 11.30
CA GLY A 719 -26.62 22.62 10.53
C GLY A 719 -25.94 22.99 9.21
N GLU A 720 -25.00 22.18 8.72
CA GLU A 720 -24.25 22.38 7.47
C GLU A 720 -25.10 21.94 6.25
N HIS A 721 -26.26 22.58 6.09
CA HIS A 721 -27.27 22.17 5.11
C HIS A 721 -26.79 22.20 3.65
N GLU A 722 -25.87 23.11 3.29
CA GLU A 722 -25.32 23.17 1.94
C GLU A 722 -24.42 21.98 1.65
N ARG A 723 -23.55 21.63 2.60
CA ARG A 723 -22.67 20.46 2.49
C ARG A 723 -23.49 19.17 2.50
N ALA A 724 -24.50 19.08 3.37
CA ALA A 724 -25.43 17.96 3.40
C ALA A 724 -26.16 17.78 2.06
N ALA A 725 -26.62 18.87 1.44
CA ALA A 725 -27.25 18.85 0.12
C ALA A 725 -26.29 18.33 -0.97
N ARG A 726 -25.04 18.79 -0.96
CA ARG A 726 -24.00 18.32 -1.90
C ARG A 726 -23.69 16.83 -1.71
N THR A 727 -23.54 16.37 -0.46
CA THR A 727 -23.34 14.94 -0.15
C THR A 727 -24.54 14.11 -0.60
N LEU A 728 -25.77 14.62 -0.45
CA LEU A 728 -26.99 13.96 -0.96
C LEU A 728 -27.02 13.85 -2.49
N MET A 729 -26.49 14.84 -3.22
CA MET A 729 -26.36 14.72 -4.69
C MET A 729 -25.36 13.66 -5.09
N LYS A 730 -24.18 13.63 -4.44
CA LYS A 730 -23.17 12.60 -4.65
C LYS A 730 -23.76 11.22 -4.39
N LEU A 731 -24.50 11.08 -3.29
CA LEU A 731 -25.19 9.87 -2.94
C LEU A 731 -26.26 9.48 -3.99
N GLY A 732 -27.03 10.45 -4.48
CA GLY A 732 -27.99 10.23 -5.56
C GLY A 732 -27.34 9.73 -6.86
N LEU A 733 -26.22 10.32 -7.27
CA LEU A 733 -25.42 9.87 -8.41
C LEU A 733 -24.85 8.47 -8.20
N THR A 734 -24.44 8.16 -6.98
CA THR A 734 -23.88 6.85 -6.62
C THR A 734 -24.94 5.76 -6.66
N TYR A 735 -26.14 6.03 -6.11
CA TYR A 735 -27.29 5.11 -6.25
C TYR A 735 -27.71 4.92 -7.70
N HIS A 736 -27.68 6.00 -8.51
CA HIS A 736 -27.96 5.89 -9.94
C HIS A 736 -26.93 4.97 -10.62
N ALA A 737 -25.63 5.19 -10.38
CA ALA A 737 -24.57 4.32 -10.91
C ALA A 737 -24.72 2.86 -10.44
N ALA A 738 -25.26 2.64 -9.24
CA ALA A 738 -25.62 1.33 -8.70
C ALA A 738 -27.01 0.80 -9.12
N PHE A 739 -27.71 1.48 -10.04
CA PHE A 739 -29.06 1.15 -10.53
C PHE A 739 -30.17 1.12 -9.45
N ASP A 740 -29.93 1.70 -8.26
CA ASP A 740 -30.97 1.93 -7.24
C ASP A 740 -31.65 3.28 -7.49
N PHE A 741 -32.43 3.36 -8.58
CA PHE A 741 -33.09 4.60 -9.00
C PHE A 741 -34.07 5.15 -7.96
N ARG A 742 -34.63 4.29 -7.11
CA ARG A 742 -35.53 4.71 -6.04
C ARG A 742 -34.76 5.51 -4.99
N ARG A 743 -33.67 4.95 -4.44
CA ARG A 743 -32.84 5.68 -3.46
C ARG A 743 -32.14 6.88 -4.09
N ALA A 744 -31.79 6.80 -5.38
CA ALA A 744 -31.25 7.95 -6.12
C ALA A 744 -32.24 9.13 -6.11
N ARG A 745 -33.52 8.88 -6.46
CA ARG A 745 -34.58 9.89 -6.45
C ARG A 745 -34.80 10.46 -5.04
N GLU A 746 -34.87 9.61 -4.03
CA GLU A 746 -35.02 10.04 -2.63
C GLU A 746 -33.86 10.93 -2.18
N ALA A 747 -32.62 10.57 -2.53
CA ALA A 747 -31.43 11.36 -2.21
C ALA A 747 -31.46 12.73 -2.90
N TYR A 748 -31.81 12.80 -4.19
CA TYR A 748 -31.96 14.08 -4.89
C TYR A 748 -33.04 14.96 -4.26
N GLN A 749 -34.22 14.42 -3.96
CA GLN A 749 -35.32 15.16 -3.32
C GLN A 749 -34.90 15.74 -1.97
N ARG A 750 -34.22 14.94 -1.13
CA ARG A 750 -33.67 15.42 0.14
C ARG A 750 -32.62 16.51 -0.07
N GLY A 751 -31.75 16.38 -1.07
CA GLY A 751 -30.73 17.37 -1.37
C GLY A 751 -31.33 18.71 -1.83
N PHE A 752 -32.35 18.70 -2.70
CA PHE A 752 -33.08 19.92 -3.07
C PHE A 752 -33.74 20.58 -1.86
N ALA A 753 -34.39 19.80 -0.99
CA ALA A 753 -34.98 20.32 0.24
C ALA A 753 -33.93 20.94 1.17
N ALA A 754 -32.75 20.34 1.27
CA ALA A 754 -31.63 20.88 2.05
C ALA A 754 -31.10 22.20 1.45
N TRP A 755 -30.94 22.31 0.12
CA TRP A 755 -30.58 23.58 -0.53
C TRP A 755 -31.63 24.67 -0.33
N GLN A 756 -32.91 24.35 -0.40
CA GLN A 756 -33.97 25.34 -0.15
C GLN A 756 -33.89 25.91 1.27
N ARG A 757 -33.52 25.10 2.27
CA ARG A 757 -33.28 25.57 3.65
C ARG A 757 -32.08 26.51 3.74
N THR A 758 -31.04 26.32 2.93
CA THR A 758 -29.88 27.25 2.87
C THR A 758 -30.28 28.62 2.29
N GLY A 759 -31.10 28.64 1.25
CA GLY A 759 -31.61 29.86 0.63
C GLY A 759 -32.53 30.68 1.54
N GLY A 760 -33.14 30.05 2.55
CA GLY A 760 -34.02 30.72 3.52
C GLY A 760 -33.35 31.23 4.80
N THR A 761 -32.08 30.89 5.08
CA THR A 761 -31.48 31.09 6.43
C THR A 761 -30.27 32.03 6.51
N ARG A 762 -29.74 32.53 5.40
CA ARG A 762 -28.67 33.55 5.44
C ARG A 762 -28.75 34.50 4.25
N PRO A 763 -28.96 35.83 4.44
CA PRO A 763 -28.70 36.75 3.34
C PRO A 763 -27.22 36.58 2.95
N PRO A 764 -26.87 36.55 1.65
CA PRO A 764 -25.48 36.50 1.25
C PRO A 764 -24.77 37.65 1.95
N THR A 765 -23.71 37.35 2.71
CA THR A 765 -22.81 38.39 3.18
C THR A 765 -22.30 39.09 1.93
N ALA A 766 -22.85 40.27 1.65
CA ALA A 766 -22.42 41.07 0.52
C ALA A 766 -20.96 41.43 0.77
N HIS A 767 -20.05 40.64 0.21
CA HIS A 767 -18.64 40.95 0.22
C HIS A 767 -18.48 42.32 -0.45
N PRO A 768 -17.70 43.24 0.14
CA PRO A 768 -17.45 44.53 -0.49
C PRO A 768 -16.88 44.27 -1.89
N PRO A 769 -17.27 45.06 -2.91
CA PRO A 769 -16.75 44.91 -4.27
C PRO A 769 -15.24 44.73 -4.29
N ALA A 770 -14.73 43.87 -5.17
CA ALA A 770 -13.30 43.70 -5.35
C ALA A 770 -12.65 45.08 -5.61
N PRO A 771 -11.46 45.35 -5.06
CA PRO A 771 -10.87 46.69 -5.09
C PRO A 771 -10.47 47.16 -6.50
N HIS A 772 -10.30 46.23 -7.44
CA HIS A 772 -10.11 46.48 -8.87
C HIS A 772 -10.69 45.33 -9.70
N ALA A 773 -10.64 45.47 -11.03
CA ALA A 773 -11.02 44.42 -11.96
C ALA A 773 -10.10 43.19 -11.81
N LEU A 774 -10.63 41.98 -11.94
CA LEU A 774 -9.82 40.77 -11.98
C LEU A 774 -9.08 40.72 -13.32
N ARG A 775 -7.74 40.70 -13.29
CA ARG A 775 -6.89 40.72 -14.48
C ARG A 775 -6.34 39.32 -14.77
N VAL A 776 -6.68 38.78 -15.93
CA VAL A 776 -6.28 37.43 -16.36
C VAL A 776 -5.75 37.45 -17.79
N CYS A 777 -5.02 36.40 -18.16
CA CYS A 777 -4.50 36.22 -19.52
C CYS A 777 -4.90 34.86 -20.07
N LEU A 778 -5.47 34.86 -21.27
CA LEU A 778 -5.94 33.67 -21.99
C LEU A 778 -5.47 33.71 -23.44
N ASP A 779 -5.65 32.62 -24.17
CA ASP A 779 -5.59 32.65 -25.63
C ASP A 779 -6.86 33.30 -26.21
N ALA A 780 -6.77 33.81 -27.44
CA ALA A 780 -7.89 34.48 -28.08
C ALA A 780 -9.06 33.48 -28.30
N PRO A 781 -10.27 33.74 -27.77
CA PRO A 781 -11.39 32.82 -27.94
C PRO A 781 -11.77 32.72 -29.41
N SER A 782 -11.92 31.49 -29.90
CA SER A 782 -12.27 31.20 -31.29
C SER A 782 -13.74 31.52 -31.58
N THR A 783 -14.59 31.45 -30.54
CA THR A 783 -16.03 31.72 -30.61
C THR A 783 -16.59 32.06 -29.23
N LEU A 784 -17.72 32.75 -29.20
CA LEU A 784 -18.56 32.91 -28.00
C LEU A 784 -19.89 32.13 -28.11
N ASP A 785 -20.08 31.38 -29.20
CA ASP A 785 -21.24 30.51 -29.39
C ASP A 785 -21.02 29.18 -28.64
N PRO A 786 -21.83 28.85 -27.62
CA PRO A 786 -21.68 27.62 -26.86
C PRO A 786 -21.66 26.35 -27.71
N ALA A 787 -22.39 26.32 -28.82
CA ALA A 787 -22.47 25.16 -29.72
C ALA A 787 -21.19 24.92 -30.56
N MET A 788 -20.32 25.92 -30.64
CA MET A 788 -19.09 25.89 -31.44
C MET A 788 -17.82 25.78 -30.59
N CYS A 789 -17.95 25.73 -29.27
CA CYS A 789 -16.81 25.66 -28.35
C CYS A 789 -15.95 24.44 -28.67
N SER A 790 -14.66 24.63 -28.96
CA SER A 790 -13.75 23.50 -29.24
C SER A 790 -12.40 23.61 -28.54
N ASP A 791 -12.23 24.63 -27.71
CA ASP A 791 -11.01 24.96 -26.99
C ASP A 791 -11.34 25.48 -25.57
N VAL A 792 -10.37 25.33 -24.67
CA VAL A 792 -10.54 25.61 -23.24
C VAL A 792 -10.77 27.10 -22.99
N ASP A 793 -10.04 27.99 -23.66
CA ASP A 793 -10.15 29.45 -23.46
C ASP A 793 -11.52 30.01 -23.91
N SER A 794 -12.08 29.53 -25.02
CA SER A 794 -13.46 29.89 -25.41
C SER A 794 -14.47 29.41 -24.38
N GLY A 795 -14.30 28.17 -23.88
CA GLY A 795 -15.11 27.61 -22.80
C GLY A 795 -15.12 28.48 -21.55
N GLN A 796 -13.95 28.96 -21.13
CA GLN A 796 -13.81 29.84 -19.95
C GLN A 796 -14.64 31.12 -20.07
N VAL A 797 -14.65 31.77 -21.24
CA VAL A 797 -15.46 32.97 -21.46
C VAL A 797 -16.94 32.62 -21.54
N ILE A 798 -17.29 31.54 -22.25
CA ILE A 798 -18.68 31.09 -22.43
C ILE A 798 -19.34 30.75 -21.10
N GLU A 799 -18.64 30.08 -20.19
CA GLU A 799 -19.12 29.74 -18.84
C GLU A 799 -19.46 30.97 -17.99
N GLN A 800 -18.87 32.14 -18.28
CA GLN A 800 -19.23 33.39 -17.60
C GLN A 800 -20.43 34.08 -18.24
N LEU A 801 -20.68 33.84 -19.53
CA LEU A 801 -21.73 34.48 -20.31
C LEU A 801 -23.03 33.68 -20.31
N PHE A 802 -23.00 32.36 -20.24
CA PHE A 802 -24.19 31.50 -20.39
C PHE A 802 -24.37 30.56 -19.20
N LEU A 803 -25.60 30.10 -19.00
CA LEU A 803 -25.96 29.13 -17.97
C LEU A 803 -26.51 27.84 -18.58
N GLY A 804 -26.16 26.71 -17.96
CA GLY A 804 -26.76 25.40 -18.16
C GLY A 804 -27.93 25.11 -17.21
N LEU A 805 -28.49 23.91 -17.36
CA LEU A 805 -29.50 23.40 -16.41
C LEU A 805 -28.87 23.17 -15.04
N VAL A 806 -27.65 22.61 -15.05
CA VAL A 806 -26.84 22.30 -13.89
C VAL A 806 -25.44 22.88 -14.10
N ASP A 807 -24.73 23.00 -12.99
CA ASP A 807 -23.32 23.33 -12.91
C ASP A 807 -22.61 22.21 -12.15
N TRP A 808 -21.30 22.29 -11.98
CA TRP A 808 -20.54 21.31 -11.23
C TRP A 808 -19.38 21.91 -10.46
N SER A 809 -18.96 21.22 -9.40
CA SER A 809 -17.84 21.67 -8.57
C SER A 809 -16.50 21.09 -8.99
N PRO A 810 -15.37 21.73 -8.60
CA PRO A 810 -14.05 21.09 -8.65
C PRO A 810 -13.98 19.74 -7.93
N GLU A 811 -14.88 19.51 -6.96
CA GLU A 811 -15.06 18.24 -6.25
C GLU A 811 -16.00 17.26 -6.97
N MET A 812 -16.31 17.49 -8.25
CA MET A 812 -17.20 16.68 -9.10
C MET A 812 -18.64 16.56 -8.54
N GLU A 813 -19.15 17.59 -7.88
CA GLU A 813 -20.55 17.69 -7.43
C GLU A 813 -21.41 18.22 -8.57
N VAL A 814 -22.62 17.68 -8.77
CA VAL A 814 -23.63 18.31 -9.63
C VAL A 814 -24.42 19.32 -8.81
N LEU A 815 -24.49 20.55 -9.29
CA LEU A 815 -25.14 21.69 -8.63
C LEU A 815 -26.30 22.23 -9.50
N PRO A 816 -27.46 22.57 -8.92
CA PRO A 816 -28.54 23.23 -9.62
C PRO A 816 -28.11 24.63 -10.07
N GLN A 817 -28.42 24.99 -11.32
CA GLN A 817 -28.14 26.32 -11.86
C GLN A 817 -29.45 26.99 -12.31
N VAL A 818 -29.88 26.79 -13.57
CA VAL A 818 -31.20 27.24 -14.03
C VAL A 818 -32.30 26.26 -13.59
N ALA A 819 -32.01 24.95 -13.57
CA ALA A 819 -32.90 23.98 -12.95
C ALA A 819 -32.87 24.16 -11.43
N ARG A 820 -34.03 24.36 -10.80
CA ARG A 820 -34.15 24.37 -9.32
C ARG A 820 -34.19 22.96 -8.73
N SER A 821 -34.64 21.99 -9.53
CA SER A 821 -34.72 20.57 -9.18
C SER A 821 -34.91 19.73 -10.44
N TRP A 822 -34.64 18.43 -10.35
CA TRP A 822 -34.97 17.48 -11.39
C TRP A 822 -35.44 16.15 -10.80
N GLU A 823 -36.19 15.41 -11.62
CA GLU A 823 -36.65 14.07 -11.30
C GLU A 823 -36.07 13.08 -12.31
N VAL A 824 -35.68 11.91 -11.81
CA VAL A 824 -35.20 10.79 -12.64
C VAL A 824 -36.17 9.64 -12.46
N SER A 825 -36.67 9.10 -13.58
CA SER A 825 -37.66 8.01 -13.60
C SER A 825 -37.35 6.99 -14.71
N GLU A 826 -38.23 5.99 -14.86
CA GLU A 826 -38.17 4.96 -15.92
C GLU A 826 -36.83 4.20 -16.00
N GLY A 827 -36.22 3.97 -14.84
CA GLY A 827 -34.94 3.29 -14.73
C GLY A 827 -33.76 4.15 -15.18
N GLY A 828 -33.80 5.46 -14.94
CA GLY A 828 -32.69 6.36 -15.28
C GLY A 828 -32.74 6.95 -16.69
N ARG A 829 -33.83 6.70 -17.45
CA ARG A 829 -33.97 7.14 -18.85
C ARG A 829 -34.73 8.43 -19.03
N THR A 830 -35.54 8.82 -18.05
CA THR A 830 -36.41 9.99 -18.18
C THR A 830 -36.06 11.01 -17.10
N TYR A 831 -35.67 12.19 -17.55
CA TYR A 831 -35.33 13.34 -16.71
C TYR A 831 -36.38 14.43 -16.90
N VAL A 832 -36.90 14.96 -15.78
CA VAL A 832 -37.79 16.12 -15.79
C VAL A 832 -37.13 17.23 -15.00
N PHE A 833 -36.66 18.27 -15.68
CA PHE A 833 -36.05 19.45 -15.06
C PHE A 833 -37.11 20.51 -14.82
N HIS A 834 -37.15 21.00 -13.58
CA HIS A 834 -37.98 22.12 -13.18
C HIS A 834 -37.09 23.36 -13.09
N LEU A 835 -37.38 24.38 -13.90
CA LEU A 835 -36.60 25.61 -13.98
C LEU A 835 -37.02 26.62 -12.93
N ARG A 836 -36.12 27.55 -12.65
CA ARG A 836 -36.42 28.74 -11.85
C ARG A 836 -37.28 29.72 -12.64
N ASP A 837 -38.26 30.30 -11.96
CA ASP A 837 -39.19 31.30 -12.47
C ASP A 837 -38.60 32.72 -12.52
N ASP A 838 -37.48 32.95 -11.84
CA ASP A 838 -36.75 34.21 -11.83
C ASP A 838 -35.64 34.31 -12.90
N ALA A 839 -35.35 33.24 -13.66
CA ALA A 839 -34.29 33.25 -14.68
C ALA A 839 -34.63 34.17 -15.88
N ARG A 840 -33.71 35.06 -16.27
CA ARG A 840 -33.88 36.09 -17.32
C ARG A 840 -32.65 36.21 -18.23
N TRP A 841 -32.86 36.43 -19.51
CA TRP A 841 -31.85 36.92 -20.44
C TRP A 841 -31.46 38.37 -20.11
N THR A 842 -30.30 38.83 -20.57
CA THR A 842 -29.79 40.19 -20.29
C THR A 842 -30.61 41.33 -20.90
N ASP A 843 -31.47 41.01 -21.86
CA ASP A 843 -32.46 41.93 -22.43
C ASP A 843 -33.80 41.94 -21.64
N GLY A 844 -33.88 41.16 -20.57
CA GLY A 844 -35.04 41.08 -19.67
C GLY A 844 -36.06 40.00 -20.02
N MET A 845 -35.91 39.27 -21.13
CA MET A 845 -36.84 38.19 -21.47
C MET A 845 -36.71 37.00 -20.49
N PRO A 846 -37.79 36.27 -20.17
CA PRO A 846 -37.73 35.03 -19.41
C PRO A 846 -36.85 33.99 -20.10
N LEU A 847 -35.94 33.37 -19.35
CA LEU A 847 -35.21 32.18 -19.81
C LEU A 847 -36.08 30.95 -19.50
N ALA A 848 -36.48 30.21 -20.54
CA ALA A 848 -37.50 29.17 -20.46
C ALA A 848 -37.00 27.81 -21.00
N ALA A 849 -37.75 26.73 -20.72
CA ALA A 849 -37.44 25.39 -21.20
C ALA A 849 -37.31 25.31 -22.73
N ALA A 850 -38.07 26.11 -23.46
CA ALA A 850 -37.99 26.19 -24.93
C ALA A 850 -36.62 26.66 -25.45
N ASP A 851 -35.86 27.43 -24.66
CA ASP A 851 -34.52 27.89 -25.04
C ASP A 851 -33.52 26.71 -25.04
N PHE A 852 -33.62 25.81 -24.06
CA PHE A 852 -32.82 24.59 -24.01
C PHE A 852 -33.19 23.61 -25.12
N GLU A 853 -34.49 23.38 -25.35
CA GLU A 853 -34.96 22.54 -26.46
C GLU A 853 -34.46 23.07 -27.81
N TYR A 854 -34.54 24.38 -28.03
CA TYR A 854 -34.01 25.02 -29.22
C TYR A 854 -32.50 24.80 -29.34
N ALA A 855 -31.75 25.08 -28.28
CA ALA A 855 -30.29 24.98 -28.23
C ALA A 855 -29.79 23.57 -28.58
N TRP A 856 -30.33 22.54 -27.93
CA TRP A 856 -29.86 21.16 -28.12
C TRP A 856 -30.18 20.63 -29.50
N LYS A 857 -31.39 20.90 -30.00
CA LYS A 857 -31.75 20.51 -31.36
C LYS A 857 -30.97 21.32 -32.43
N ARG A 858 -30.54 22.54 -32.12
CA ARG A 858 -29.61 23.32 -32.96
C ARG A 858 -28.23 22.68 -33.00
N VAL A 859 -27.70 22.26 -31.85
CA VAL A 859 -26.41 21.52 -31.75
C VAL A 859 -26.43 20.24 -32.59
N LEU A 860 -27.57 19.54 -32.60
CA LEU A 860 -27.74 18.28 -33.32
C LEU A 860 -28.09 18.44 -34.81
N ASP A 861 -28.32 19.65 -35.31
CA ASP A 861 -28.76 19.87 -36.69
C ASP A 861 -27.71 19.34 -37.69
N PRO A 862 -28.06 18.37 -38.58
CA PRO A 862 -27.12 17.77 -39.53
C PRO A 862 -26.58 18.75 -40.57
N THR A 863 -27.25 19.89 -40.76
CA THR A 863 -26.83 20.94 -41.70
C THR A 863 -25.88 21.95 -41.07
N ALA A 864 -25.78 21.95 -39.74
CA ALA A 864 -24.90 22.83 -38.99
C ALA A 864 -23.54 22.15 -38.76
N ALA A 865 -22.44 22.82 -39.13
CA ALA A 865 -21.08 22.30 -38.92
C ALA A 865 -20.60 22.46 -37.46
N LEU A 866 -21.43 22.03 -36.50
CA LEU A 866 -21.20 22.20 -35.06
C LEU A 866 -20.36 21.03 -34.52
N ARG A 867 -19.39 21.34 -33.66
CA ARG A 867 -18.30 20.42 -33.30
C ARG A 867 -18.55 19.54 -32.06
N LEU A 868 -19.71 19.69 -31.39
CA LEU A 868 -19.99 19.05 -30.10
C LEU A 868 -21.28 18.20 -30.05
N ALA A 869 -21.87 17.87 -31.21
CA ALA A 869 -23.12 17.09 -31.27
C ALA A 869 -23.04 15.73 -30.55
N GLU A 870 -21.86 15.11 -30.54
CA GLU A 870 -21.62 13.81 -29.91
C GLU A 870 -21.91 13.79 -28.41
N LEU A 871 -21.76 14.94 -27.72
CA LEU A 871 -22.05 15.06 -26.28
C LEU A 871 -23.54 14.92 -25.94
N LEU A 872 -24.43 15.05 -26.94
CA LEU A 872 -25.88 14.92 -26.75
C LEU A 872 -26.43 13.60 -27.30
N TYR A 873 -25.58 12.65 -27.72
CA TYR A 873 -26.03 11.39 -28.31
C TYR A 873 -26.76 10.45 -27.37
N ASP A 874 -26.61 10.61 -26.06
CA ASP A 874 -27.40 9.88 -25.07
C ASP A 874 -28.88 10.24 -25.11
N VAL A 875 -29.22 11.44 -25.63
CA VAL A 875 -30.62 11.86 -25.81
C VAL A 875 -31.25 11.03 -26.91
N LYS A 876 -32.43 10.48 -26.63
CA LYS A 876 -33.20 9.61 -27.53
C LYS A 876 -33.37 10.25 -28.91
N GLY A 877 -32.98 9.54 -29.96
CA GLY A 877 -33.05 9.98 -31.35
C GLY A 877 -32.00 11.02 -31.77
N ALA A 878 -31.15 11.52 -30.86
CA ALA A 878 -30.19 12.59 -31.18
C ALA A 878 -29.14 12.17 -32.21
N ARG A 879 -28.49 11.01 -32.01
CA ARG A 879 -27.51 10.47 -32.97
C ARG A 879 -28.13 10.22 -34.34
N ALA A 880 -29.33 9.64 -34.38
CA ALA A 880 -30.03 9.37 -35.64
C ALA A 880 -30.40 10.67 -36.37
N TYR A 881 -30.81 11.71 -35.64
CA TYR A 881 -31.10 13.03 -36.21
C TYR A 881 -29.84 13.68 -36.79
N HIS A 882 -28.76 13.71 -36.02
CA HIS A 882 -27.50 14.35 -36.42
C HIS A 882 -26.82 13.66 -37.62
N HIS A 883 -26.95 12.33 -37.74
CA HIS A 883 -26.46 11.60 -38.91
C HIS A 883 -27.43 11.62 -40.11
N GLY A 884 -28.55 12.34 -40.03
CA GLY A 884 -29.55 12.41 -41.10
C GLY A 884 -30.33 11.10 -41.33
N GLN A 885 -30.22 10.13 -40.41
CA GLN A 885 -30.98 8.87 -40.43
C GLN A 885 -32.44 9.07 -39.99
N MET A 886 -32.71 10.16 -39.27
CA MET A 886 -34.03 10.63 -38.87
C MET A 886 -34.17 12.11 -39.25
N SER A 887 -35.17 12.46 -40.05
CA SER A 887 -35.40 13.84 -40.49
C SER A 887 -36.29 14.66 -39.55
N ASP A 888 -37.10 14.00 -38.74
CA ASP A 888 -38.05 14.63 -37.83
C ASP A 888 -37.37 15.10 -36.54
N ARG A 889 -37.17 16.42 -36.42
CA ARG A 889 -36.54 17.08 -35.26
C ARG A 889 -37.34 16.88 -33.97
N ASP A 890 -38.66 16.67 -34.03
CA ASP A 890 -39.51 16.54 -32.84
C ASP A 890 -39.49 15.15 -32.21
N ARG A 891 -38.82 14.21 -32.88
CA ARG A 891 -38.49 12.89 -32.34
C ARG A 891 -37.20 12.85 -31.51
N VAL A 892 -36.41 13.93 -31.50
CA VAL A 892 -35.32 14.09 -30.53
C VAL A 892 -35.93 14.23 -29.13
N GLY A 893 -35.44 13.45 -28.18
CA GLY A 893 -35.97 13.29 -26.83
C GLY A 893 -35.76 14.47 -25.89
N VAL A 894 -35.81 15.72 -26.37
CA VAL A 894 -35.79 16.94 -25.56
C VAL A 894 -37.02 17.78 -25.89
N ARG A 895 -37.85 18.09 -24.90
CA ARG A 895 -39.14 18.78 -25.07
C ARG A 895 -39.46 19.72 -23.92
N ALA A 896 -39.77 20.97 -24.23
CA ALA A 896 -40.37 21.90 -23.29
C ALA A 896 -41.86 21.58 -23.12
N LEU A 897 -42.27 21.12 -21.94
CA LEU A 897 -43.67 20.81 -21.64
C LEU A 897 -44.46 22.09 -21.34
N ASP A 898 -43.80 23.03 -20.66
CA ASP A 898 -44.27 24.37 -20.32
C ASP A 898 -43.04 25.28 -20.10
N PRO A 899 -43.19 26.61 -19.90
CA PRO A 899 -42.03 27.50 -19.75
C PRO A 899 -41.04 27.10 -18.65
N GLY A 900 -41.50 26.42 -17.59
CA GLY A 900 -40.72 26.01 -16.44
C GLY A 900 -40.33 24.54 -16.40
N THR A 901 -40.74 23.72 -17.38
CA THR A 901 -40.54 22.26 -17.32
C THR A 901 -39.93 21.72 -18.61
N LEU A 902 -38.74 21.11 -18.51
CA LEU A 902 -38.05 20.45 -19.61
C LEU A 902 -38.01 18.94 -19.39
N LEU A 903 -38.57 18.18 -20.33
CA LEU A 903 -38.49 16.72 -20.40
C LEU A 903 -37.32 16.29 -21.27
N VAL A 904 -36.51 15.37 -20.77
CA VAL A 904 -35.45 14.70 -21.52
C VAL A 904 -35.60 13.18 -21.42
N GLU A 905 -35.67 12.51 -22.56
CA GLU A 905 -35.64 11.05 -22.70
C GLU A 905 -34.27 10.62 -23.25
N LEU A 906 -33.66 9.63 -22.61
CA LEU A 906 -32.39 9.04 -23.02
C LEU A 906 -32.60 7.70 -23.76
N GLU A 907 -31.65 7.34 -24.64
CA GLU A 907 -31.62 6.01 -25.29
C GLU A 907 -31.45 4.89 -24.26
N ALA A 908 -30.59 5.12 -23.27
CA ALA A 908 -30.27 4.20 -22.19
C ALA A 908 -30.00 4.98 -20.89
N PRO A 909 -30.06 4.33 -19.71
CA PRO A 909 -29.70 4.98 -18.46
C PRO A 909 -28.24 5.45 -18.49
N ALA A 910 -28.02 6.75 -18.27
CA ALA A 910 -26.68 7.34 -18.27
C ALA A 910 -26.46 8.13 -16.97
N ALA A 911 -25.88 7.49 -15.95
CA ALA A 911 -25.65 8.11 -14.65
C ALA A 911 -24.73 9.34 -14.70
N TYR A 912 -23.90 9.45 -15.74
CA TYR A 912 -23.05 10.61 -16.00
C TYR A 912 -23.75 11.75 -16.76
N PHE A 913 -25.00 11.57 -17.20
CA PHE A 913 -25.72 12.52 -18.04
C PHE A 913 -25.75 13.93 -17.43
N LEU A 914 -25.96 14.04 -16.12
CA LEU A 914 -25.95 15.33 -15.43
C LEU A 914 -24.59 16.06 -15.50
N TYR A 915 -23.46 15.36 -15.61
CA TYR A 915 -22.16 15.99 -15.83
C TYR A 915 -22.02 16.54 -17.24
N LEU A 916 -22.60 15.87 -18.25
CA LEU A 916 -22.63 16.38 -19.63
C LEU A 916 -23.40 17.70 -19.74
N LEU A 917 -24.44 17.86 -18.92
CA LEU A 917 -25.27 19.07 -18.92
C LEU A 917 -24.56 20.33 -18.41
N ALA A 918 -23.40 20.18 -17.79
CA ALA A 918 -22.55 21.30 -17.42
C ALA A 918 -21.62 21.76 -18.56
N ASN A 919 -21.55 21.03 -19.67
CA ASN A 919 -20.78 21.42 -20.84
C ASN A 919 -21.50 22.53 -21.64
N PRO A 920 -20.78 23.50 -22.24
CA PRO A 920 -21.37 24.54 -23.08
C PRO A 920 -22.32 24.06 -24.18
N ALA A 921 -22.11 22.86 -24.74
CA ALA A 921 -23.02 22.28 -25.73
C ALA A 921 -24.46 22.09 -25.22
N ALA A 922 -24.64 22.00 -23.90
CA ALA A 922 -25.94 21.82 -23.26
C ALA A 922 -26.56 23.13 -22.73
N TYR A 923 -25.89 24.28 -22.89
CA TYR A 923 -26.37 25.56 -22.36
C TYR A 923 -27.55 26.10 -23.16
N ALA A 924 -28.39 26.90 -22.50
CA ALA A 924 -29.42 27.66 -23.20
C ALA A 924 -28.77 28.75 -24.06
N VAL A 925 -29.37 29.03 -25.23
CA VAL A 925 -28.99 30.16 -26.08
C VAL A 925 -30.22 31.00 -26.45
N PRO A 926 -30.08 32.32 -26.67
CA PRO A 926 -31.21 33.21 -26.92
C PRO A 926 -31.74 32.99 -28.33
N ARG A 927 -32.78 32.15 -28.47
CA ARG A 927 -33.40 31.83 -29.76
C ARG A 927 -33.75 33.09 -30.57
N HIS A 928 -34.34 34.08 -29.91
CA HIS A 928 -34.77 35.34 -30.54
C HIS A 928 -33.59 36.15 -31.09
N ALA A 929 -32.46 36.19 -30.41
CA ALA A 929 -31.28 36.91 -30.89
C ALA A 929 -30.61 36.15 -32.05
N ILE A 930 -30.53 34.82 -31.96
CA ILE A 930 -29.98 33.99 -33.05
C ILE A 930 -30.82 34.12 -34.32
N GLU A 931 -32.15 34.05 -34.21
CA GLU A 931 -33.05 34.20 -35.36
C GLU A 931 -33.01 35.62 -35.94
N ALA A 932 -32.82 36.65 -35.11
CA ALA A 932 -32.74 38.05 -35.57
C ALA A 932 -31.42 38.40 -36.25
N PHE A 933 -30.29 37.92 -35.72
CA PHE A 933 -28.95 38.35 -36.13
C PHE A 933 -28.15 37.28 -36.89
N GLY A 934 -28.65 36.05 -36.99
CA GLY A 934 -27.95 34.96 -37.67
C GLY A 934 -26.55 34.74 -37.08
N PRO A 935 -25.51 34.49 -37.89
CA PRO A 935 -24.14 34.29 -37.40
C PRO A 935 -23.55 35.46 -36.60
N ALA A 936 -24.08 36.68 -36.76
CA ALA A 936 -23.60 37.88 -36.06
C ALA A 936 -24.15 38.02 -34.64
N TRP A 937 -24.96 37.06 -34.17
CA TRP A 937 -25.59 37.11 -32.83
C TRP A 937 -24.59 37.14 -31.67
N ILE A 938 -23.34 36.70 -31.89
CA ILE A 938 -22.27 36.73 -30.88
C ILE A 938 -21.44 38.03 -30.87
N GLU A 939 -21.76 38.99 -31.74
CA GLU A 939 -21.07 40.28 -31.77
C GLU A 939 -21.55 41.20 -30.65
N MET A 940 -20.70 42.16 -30.26
CA MET A 940 -20.91 43.11 -29.14
C MET A 940 -22.33 43.71 -29.07
N ASP A 941 -22.86 44.15 -30.20
CA ASP A 941 -24.15 44.87 -30.25
C ASP A 941 -25.37 43.94 -30.33
N ALA A 942 -25.16 42.64 -30.53
CA ALA A 942 -26.20 41.64 -30.77
C ALA A 942 -26.28 40.56 -29.69
N ILE A 943 -25.20 40.33 -28.94
CA ILE A 943 -25.10 39.23 -27.99
C ILE A 943 -26.02 39.43 -26.78
N VAL A 944 -26.90 38.45 -26.56
CA VAL A 944 -27.76 38.34 -25.38
C VAL A 944 -27.28 37.13 -24.58
N THR A 945 -27.10 37.30 -23.28
CA THR A 945 -26.47 36.27 -22.43
C THR A 945 -27.33 36.01 -21.18
N SER A 946 -27.04 34.94 -20.44
CA SER A 946 -27.83 34.52 -19.26
C SER A 946 -27.00 34.40 -17.98
N GLY A 947 -25.69 34.49 -18.10
CA GLY A 947 -24.70 34.22 -17.08
C GLY A 947 -24.42 35.37 -16.10
N PRO A 948 -23.49 35.14 -15.16
CA PRO A 948 -23.10 36.12 -14.15
C PRO A 948 -22.44 37.37 -14.72
N PHE A 949 -21.90 37.31 -15.94
CA PHE A 949 -21.24 38.42 -16.62
C PHE A 949 -21.84 38.67 -18.00
N VAL A 950 -21.62 39.88 -18.48
CA VAL A 950 -21.94 40.31 -19.85
C VAL A 950 -20.70 40.92 -20.48
N LEU A 951 -20.63 40.82 -21.80
CA LEU A 951 -19.56 41.41 -22.59
C LEU A 951 -19.66 42.95 -22.53
N GLU A 952 -18.58 43.61 -22.09
CA GLU A 952 -18.49 45.07 -22.00
C GLU A 952 -17.67 45.67 -23.14
N ALA A 953 -16.55 45.02 -23.49
CA ALA A 953 -15.71 45.42 -24.60
C ALA A 953 -14.98 44.20 -25.18
N TRP A 954 -14.75 44.20 -26.50
CA TRP A 954 -13.99 43.15 -27.18
C TRP A 954 -13.16 43.72 -28.33
N GLU A 955 -11.84 43.72 -28.16
CA GLU A 955 -10.87 44.01 -29.22
C GLU A 955 -10.29 42.69 -29.72
N ARG A 956 -10.69 42.28 -30.93
CA ARG A 956 -10.38 40.94 -31.48
C ARG A 956 -8.88 40.68 -31.48
N GLY A 957 -8.48 39.60 -30.81
CA GLY A 957 -7.09 39.16 -30.70
C GLY A 957 -6.21 39.97 -29.73
N VAL A 958 -6.75 40.99 -29.07
CA VAL A 958 -6.01 41.87 -28.15
C VAL A 958 -6.53 41.77 -26.73
N SER A 959 -7.82 42.07 -26.51
CA SER A 959 -8.39 42.10 -25.16
C SER A 959 -9.90 41.85 -25.15
N LEU A 960 -10.40 41.36 -24.01
CA LEU A 960 -11.82 41.15 -23.75
C LEU A 960 -12.14 41.62 -22.33
N THR A 961 -13.23 42.37 -22.16
CA THR A 961 -13.66 42.87 -20.85
C THR A 961 -15.08 42.41 -20.55
N LEU A 962 -15.26 41.82 -19.37
CA LEU A 962 -16.56 41.42 -18.86
C LEU A 962 -16.96 42.31 -17.68
N ARG A 963 -18.24 42.66 -17.60
CA ARG A 963 -18.83 43.32 -16.42
C ARG A 963 -19.90 42.44 -15.82
N ARG A 964 -20.12 42.57 -14.50
CA ARG A 964 -21.17 41.84 -13.80
C ARG A 964 -22.53 42.10 -14.46
N SER A 965 -23.29 41.03 -14.64
CA SER A 965 -24.66 41.09 -15.16
C SER A 965 -25.62 41.65 -14.10
N GLY A 966 -26.65 42.35 -14.58
CA GLY A 966 -27.74 42.86 -13.73
C GLY A 966 -28.90 41.87 -13.56
N VAL A 967 -28.86 40.72 -14.24
CA VAL A 967 -29.93 39.71 -14.18
C VAL A 967 -29.89 38.93 -12.86
N PRO A 968 -31.05 38.51 -12.33
CA PRO A 968 -31.15 37.80 -11.04
C PRO A 968 -30.63 36.36 -11.09
N ASN A 969 -30.17 35.87 -12.24
CA ASN A 969 -29.79 34.46 -12.44
C ASN A 969 -28.56 34.04 -11.64
N ALA A 970 -27.72 35.01 -11.24
CA ALA A 970 -26.49 34.78 -10.48
C ALA A 970 -26.42 35.63 -9.20
N PRO A 971 -27.35 35.45 -8.23
CA PRO A 971 -27.37 36.29 -7.06
C PRO A 971 -26.18 35.98 -6.13
N GLY A 972 -25.35 37.00 -5.91
CA GLY A 972 -24.69 37.23 -4.61
C GLY A 972 -23.61 36.27 -4.11
N ARG A 973 -22.97 35.44 -4.95
CA ARG A 973 -21.91 34.53 -4.47
C ARG A 973 -20.49 35.10 -4.47
N GLY A 974 -20.24 36.31 -5.00
CA GLY A 974 -18.88 36.90 -5.04
C GLY A 974 -18.87 38.40 -5.25
N ASN A 975 -17.69 39.02 -5.12
CA ASN A 975 -17.52 40.47 -5.11
C ASN A 975 -16.89 41.08 -6.38
N VAL A 976 -16.42 40.28 -7.33
CA VAL A 976 -15.88 40.78 -8.60
C VAL A 976 -16.98 41.48 -9.40
N GLN A 977 -16.68 42.69 -9.86
CA GLN A 977 -17.58 43.53 -10.68
C GLN A 977 -17.16 43.59 -12.15
N ARG A 978 -15.87 43.41 -12.42
CA ARG A 978 -15.28 43.53 -13.76
C ARG A 978 -14.12 42.55 -13.90
N VAL A 979 -13.97 41.95 -15.08
CA VAL A 979 -12.86 41.06 -15.44
C VAL A 979 -12.21 41.61 -16.70
N GLU A 980 -10.91 41.80 -16.66
CA GLU A 980 -10.10 42.31 -17.77
C GLU A 980 -9.19 41.17 -18.25
N MET A 981 -9.40 40.75 -19.50
CA MET A 981 -8.74 39.60 -20.10
C MET A 981 -7.79 40.08 -21.20
N SER A 982 -6.49 39.88 -21.00
CA SER A 982 -5.48 40.08 -22.04
C SER A 982 -5.35 38.82 -22.89
N LEU A 983 -5.35 38.95 -24.22
CA LEU A 983 -5.28 37.81 -25.14
C LEU A 983 -3.84 37.65 -25.65
N ARG A 984 -3.15 36.57 -25.27
CA ARG A 984 -1.72 36.41 -25.57
C ARG A 984 -1.25 34.97 -25.52
N THR A 985 -0.52 34.52 -26.54
CA THR A 985 -0.08 33.12 -26.69
C THR A 985 1.33 32.82 -26.16
N ASP A 986 2.20 33.83 -25.98
CA ASP A 986 3.58 33.60 -25.56
C ASP A 986 3.70 33.41 -24.04
N ARG A 987 4.16 32.25 -23.58
CA ARG A 987 4.28 31.95 -22.14
C ARG A 987 5.24 32.86 -21.37
N PRO A 988 6.47 33.18 -21.87
CA PRO A 988 7.42 34.02 -21.14
C PRO A 988 6.86 35.40 -20.80
N GLY A 989 6.10 36.01 -21.69
CA GLY A 989 5.50 37.30 -21.37
C GLY A 989 4.30 37.19 -20.41
N ARG A 990 3.61 36.03 -20.30
CA ARG A 990 2.48 35.88 -19.35
C ARG A 990 3.07 35.88 -17.95
N LEU A 991 4.18 35.18 -17.77
CA LEU A 991 5.00 35.24 -16.57
C LEU A 991 5.49 36.67 -16.30
N ALA A 992 6.05 37.36 -17.31
CA ALA A 992 6.52 38.74 -17.13
C ALA A 992 5.40 39.71 -16.71
N MET A 993 4.20 39.61 -17.31
CA MET A 993 3.03 40.41 -16.91
C MET A 993 2.59 40.09 -15.48
N TYR A 994 2.59 38.81 -15.10
CA TYR A 994 2.27 38.40 -13.74
C TYR A 994 3.29 38.90 -12.72
N GLU A 995 4.58 38.86 -13.04
CA GLU A 995 5.67 39.40 -12.22
C GLU A 995 5.58 40.92 -12.09
N ALA A 996 5.28 41.63 -13.20
CA ALA A 996 5.05 43.07 -13.24
C ALA A 996 3.79 43.50 -12.46
N GLY A 997 2.85 42.57 -12.22
CA GLY A 997 1.60 42.84 -11.52
C GLY A 997 0.46 43.30 -12.40
N ASP A 998 0.58 43.05 -13.69
CA ASP A 998 -0.46 43.30 -14.69
C ASP A 998 -1.49 42.16 -14.73
N LEU A 999 -1.16 41.00 -14.16
CA LEU A 999 -2.07 39.85 -13.97
C LEU A 999 -2.23 39.50 -12.49
N ASP A 1000 -3.43 39.07 -12.12
CA ASP A 1000 -3.76 38.58 -10.77
C ASP A 1000 -3.66 37.05 -10.67
N VAL A 1001 -3.80 36.35 -11.82
CA VAL A 1001 -3.73 34.89 -11.94
C VAL A 1001 -2.79 34.50 -13.09
N LEU A 1002 -1.92 33.52 -12.84
CA LEU A 1002 -1.09 32.87 -13.86
C LEU A 1002 -1.31 31.36 -13.85
N HIS A 1003 -1.63 30.82 -15.03
CA HIS A 1003 -1.71 29.37 -15.28
C HIS A 1003 -0.35 28.84 -15.70
N LEU A 1004 0.09 27.75 -15.05
CA LEU A 1004 1.41 27.16 -15.26
C LEU A 1004 1.46 26.02 -16.28
N ASP A 1005 0.37 25.77 -17.01
CA ASP A 1005 0.33 24.67 -17.97
C ASP A 1005 1.38 24.84 -19.08
N GLY A 1006 2.23 23.83 -19.23
CA GLY A 1006 3.29 23.80 -20.25
C GLY A 1006 4.52 24.67 -19.94
N PHE A 1007 4.72 25.13 -18.70
CA PHE A 1007 5.99 25.68 -18.23
C PHE A 1007 6.91 24.58 -17.69
N ALA A 1008 8.23 24.70 -17.88
CA ALA A 1008 9.19 23.78 -17.28
C ALA A 1008 9.46 24.13 -15.80
N THR A 1009 9.71 23.14 -14.95
CA THR A 1009 10.00 23.35 -13.50
C THR A 1009 11.20 24.25 -13.25
N ALA A 1010 12.16 24.30 -14.17
CA ALA A 1010 13.32 25.19 -14.08
C ALA A 1010 13.00 26.67 -14.42
N GLU A 1011 11.87 26.95 -15.06
CA GLU A 1011 11.47 28.30 -15.49
C GLU A 1011 10.75 29.08 -14.37
N ILE A 1012 10.37 28.42 -13.28
CA ILE A 1012 9.52 28.99 -12.22
C ILE A 1012 10.18 28.81 -10.86
N ASP A 1013 10.35 29.92 -10.12
CA ASP A 1013 10.78 29.90 -8.72
C ASP A 1013 9.58 29.63 -7.81
N PHE A 1014 9.37 28.37 -7.42
CA PHE A 1014 8.26 27.92 -6.55
C PHE A 1014 8.40 28.31 -5.07
N ARG A 1015 9.39 29.13 -4.69
CA ARG A 1015 9.56 29.55 -3.29
C ARG A 1015 8.41 30.48 -2.87
N PRO A 1016 7.84 30.31 -1.67
CA PRO A 1016 6.81 31.21 -1.16
C PRO A 1016 7.38 32.64 -1.06
N ARG A 1017 6.79 33.60 -1.78
CA ARG A 1017 7.07 35.03 -1.60
C ARG A 1017 5.87 35.70 -0.93
N ALA A 1018 6.12 36.76 -0.15
CA ALA A 1018 5.06 37.49 0.51
C ALA A 1018 4.03 38.03 -0.51
N GLY A 1019 2.75 37.68 -0.34
CA GLY A 1019 1.65 38.12 -1.22
C GLY A 1019 1.33 37.21 -2.42
N LEU A 1020 2.05 36.08 -2.57
CA LEU A 1020 1.76 35.03 -3.56
C LEU A 1020 1.19 33.78 -2.87
N SER A 1021 0.12 33.21 -3.42
CA SER A 1021 -0.40 31.89 -3.01
C SER A 1021 -0.39 30.90 -4.18
N LEU A 1022 0.27 29.75 -3.98
CA LEU A 1022 0.29 28.64 -4.93
C LEU A 1022 -0.87 27.68 -4.60
N ARG A 1023 -1.72 27.37 -5.58
CA ARG A 1023 -2.79 26.37 -5.46
C ARG A 1023 -2.57 25.24 -6.47
N ALA A 1024 -2.62 24.01 -5.98
CA ALA A 1024 -2.67 22.81 -6.81
C ALA A 1024 -4.14 22.38 -6.99
N CYS A 1025 -4.59 22.15 -8.23
CA CYS A 1025 -5.91 21.56 -8.49
C CYS A 1025 -5.82 20.02 -8.47
N PRO A 1026 -6.76 19.29 -7.84
CA PRO A 1026 -6.74 17.82 -7.82
C PRO A 1026 -6.81 17.21 -9.23
N ALA A 1027 -6.03 16.15 -9.46
CA ALA A 1027 -5.74 15.51 -10.75
C ALA A 1027 -6.88 14.66 -11.36
N THR A 1028 -8.13 14.78 -10.91
CA THR A 1028 -9.20 13.82 -11.28
C THR A 1028 -10.00 14.21 -12.53
N LEU A 1029 -9.56 15.19 -13.30
CA LEU A 1029 -10.25 15.67 -14.49
C LEU A 1029 -9.47 15.33 -15.76
N PRO A 1030 -10.11 14.72 -16.77
CA PRO A 1030 -9.59 14.78 -18.13
C PRO A 1030 -9.29 16.24 -18.46
N ALA A 1031 -8.15 16.52 -19.11
CA ALA A 1031 -7.72 17.87 -19.46
C ALA A 1031 -8.79 18.68 -20.24
N SER A 1032 -9.75 18.00 -20.86
CA SER A 1032 -10.91 18.57 -21.57
C SER A 1032 -12.04 19.10 -20.67
N LEU A 1033 -11.98 18.88 -19.35
CA LEU A 1033 -13.04 19.20 -18.40
C LEU A 1033 -12.56 20.05 -17.22
N CYS A 1034 -11.32 20.54 -17.19
CA CYS A 1034 -10.84 21.35 -16.06
C CYS A 1034 -11.30 22.81 -16.18
N PRO A 1035 -12.10 23.36 -15.24
CA PRO A 1035 -12.38 24.79 -15.23
C PRO A 1035 -11.12 25.51 -14.75
N MET A 1036 -10.42 26.06 -15.72
CA MET A 1036 -9.14 26.75 -15.55
C MET A 1036 -9.30 28.14 -14.93
N ILE A 1037 -10.52 28.67 -14.83
CA ILE A 1037 -10.89 29.80 -13.97
C ILE A 1037 -11.80 29.22 -12.87
N PRO A 1038 -11.77 29.69 -11.61
CA PRO A 1038 -12.78 29.30 -10.64
C PRO A 1038 -14.19 29.52 -11.22
N SER A 1039 -14.85 28.44 -11.64
CA SER A 1039 -16.14 28.45 -12.32
C SER A 1039 -17.17 29.10 -11.41
N GLY A 1040 -17.68 30.29 -11.76
CA GLY A 1040 -18.91 30.94 -11.24
C GLY A 1040 -19.09 31.08 -9.72
N ARG A 1041 -18.21 30.49 -8.92
CA ARG A 1041 -18.12 30.52 -7.47
C ARG A 1041 -17.60 31.88 -7.20
N GLY A 1042 -18.53 32.77 -6.90
CA GLY A 1042 -18.20 34.16 -6.81
C GLY A 1042 -16.97 34.34 -5.93
N ILE A 1043 -15.95 34.91 -6.55
CA ILE A 1043 -14.67 35.16 -5.91
C ILE A 1043 -14.98 36.06 -4.71
N SER A 1044 -14.67 35.60 -3.51
CA SER A 1044 -14.74 36.40 -2.29
C SER A 1044 -13.31 36.68 -1.85
N TRP A 1045 -12.84 37.89 -2.11
CA TRP A 1045 -11.53 38.33 -1.64
C TRP A 1045 -11.58 38.56 -0.12
N PRO A 1046 -10.81 37.82 0.70
CA PRO A 1046 -10.81 38.01 2.16
C PRO A 1046 -9.83 39.12 2.61
N GLY A 1047 -9.50 40.08 1.74
CA GLY A 1047 -8.47 41.10 1.97
C GLY A 1047 -8.04 41.81 0.67
N PRO A 1048 -6.90 42.55 0.66
CA PRO A 1048 -6.33 43.07 -0.58
C PRO A 1048 -6.08 41.94 -1.58
N VAL A 1049 -6.23 42.21 -2.89
CA VAL A 1049 -6.06 41.23 -3.97
C VAL A 1049 -4.66 40.61 -3.89
N THR A 1050 -4.59 39.34 -3.52
CA THR A 1050 -3.35 38.55 -3.49
C THR A 1050 -3.17 37.86 -4.83
N ARG A 1051 -1.93 37.81 -5.32
CA ARG A 1051 -1.62 37.15 -6.59
C ARG A 1051 -1.64 35.63 -6.40
N GLU A 1052 -2.30 34.90 -7.29
CA GLU A 1052 -2.42 33.43 -7.23
C GLU A 1052 -1.69 32.75 -8.39
N VAL A 1053 -1.05 31.61 -8.10
CA VAL A 1053 -0.40 30.73 -9.08
C VAL A 1053 -1.14 29.40 -9.06
N ALA A 1054 -1.63 28.94 -10.22
CA ALA A 1054 -2.37 27.68 -10.34
C ALA A 1054 -1.57 26.61 -11.10
N ALA A 1055 -1.48 25.40 -10.53
CA ALA A 1055 -0.76 24.27 -11.12
C ALA A 1055 -1.63 23.00 -11.23
N CYS A 1056 -1.55 22.31 -12.37
CA CYS A 1056 -2.02 20.94 -12.55
C CYS A 1056 -0.94 19.94 -12.06
N PRO A 1057 -1.25 18.93 -11.21
CA PRO A 1057 -0.27 18.00 -10.66
C PRO A 1057 0.47 17.14 -11.69
N LEU A 1058 -0.04 17.07 -12.93
CA LEU A 1058 0.56 16.31 -14.03
C LEU A 1058 1.60 17.11 -14.84
N CYS A 1059 1.81 18.40 -14.56
CA CYS A 1059 2.86 19.21 -15.21
C CYS A 1059 4.23 19.12 -14.51
N ARG A 1060 4.51 18.05 -13.76
CA ARG A 1060 5.83 17.83 -13.16
C ARG A 1060 6.64 16.81 -13.97
N PRO A 1061 7.77 17.17 -14.58
CA PRO A 1061 8.82 16.21 -14.89
C PRO A 1061 9.51 15.68 -13.63
#